data_AF-A0A932LN86-F1
#
_entry.id   AF-A0A932LN86-F1
#
_cell.length_a   1.000
_cell.length_b   1.000
_cell.length_c   1.000
_cell.angle_alpha   90.00
_cell.angle_beta   90.00
_cell.angle_gamma   90.00
#
_symmetry.space_group_name_H-M   'P 1'
#
loop_
_entity.id
_entity.type
_entity.pdbx_description
1 polymer ?
#
loop_
_entity_poly.entity_id
_entity_poly.type
_entity_poly.pdbx_seq_one_letter_code
_entity_poly.pdbx_strand_id
1 'polypeptide(L)'
;MRPLLSLAILIGWAPMVDLARAADERPSASFDLHRRIAWTTSRVVGSPDPPLPYRAERAFSKLDFVHPLYLASEPGRGRILVVEQAGKTLAFANQPDVSATEVFCEIPEHDTYSLAFHPDYLRNRYVYFFSNGPRGEKRKRNRILRYEVAAEPPYLCDPSSQRLIIEWESNGHNGGEMAFGPDGYLYISSGDGTSDSDGDHTGQDITDLASGIIRIDIEHPEGDRSYSIPPDNPFLRIPGARPELWAYGFRNPWRMCFDQRSGRLWVGDIGQDAWELIHLVQRGANYGWSVYEGSRPFQSLRERGPTPISPPLVERPHSESRSITGGFVYYGRRFPDLHGVYLYGDYSTGKVWGLRYDNGRITWHQELADTPLAILGFGTDAAGEIYLVDYGGAIYQLEPSPPQTAPHSFPRRLSETGLFTSVAEHQLAPGLIPYSVNSPLWSDGAAKGRWIALPGESQVEFTDKGAWQFPEGAVLVKTFSLDCRDGEAVARRKVETRLLVLQQKEWVGYSYEWNDEQTDAELVPAAGADRVYPVSDTAGDDAREQVWRFPSRAECMVCHSRAAGFVLGVNTLQMNKVHDYGAASENQLAVLERLSVFEKEHPKEVDQYPSLADPYDDAQPLDARARSFLHANCAQCHVQAGGGNSAIDLHVSTPSAKTRLFGVQPLHDRLGIADPMLVAPGDPQRSILYQRVARLGAGRMPPLASVVVDQRAVKLLYDWIKQLPPEAPAERQASGERE
;
A
#
# COMPACT_ATOMS: atom_id res chain seq x y z
N MET A 1 -42.88 -0.68 42.85
CA MET A 1 -42.41 0.70 43.12
C MET A 1 -41.02 0.65 43.74
N ARG A 2 -39.96 0.86 42.94
CA ARG A 2 -38.60 1.27 43.33
C ARG A 2 -37.99 1.95 42.09
N PRO A 3 -37.43 3.16 42.18
CA PRO A 3 -37.10 3.97 41.02
C PRO A 3 -35.74 3.61 40.42
N LEU A 4 -35.64 3.77 39.10
CA LEU A 4 -34.42 3.72 38.30
C LEU A 4 -33.56 4.97 38.61
N LEU A 5 -32.30 4.76 39.02
CA LEU A 5 -31.28 5.80 39.01
C LEU A 5 -30.65 5.85 37.61
N SER A 6 -30.83 6.98 36.92
CA SER A 6 -30.03 7.33 35.75
C SER A 6 -28.61 7.67 36.19
N LEU A 7 -27.64 6.88 35.75
CA LEU A 7 -26.21 7.16 35.94
C LEU A 7 -25.77 8.13 34.84
N ALA A 8 -25.75 9.43 35.15
CA ALA A 8 -25.10 10.42 34.31
C ALA A 8 -23.58 10.23 34.44
N ILE A 9 -22.93 9.82 33.35
CA ILE A 9 -21.47 9.78 33.24
C ILE A 9 -21.00 11.24 33.12
N LEU A 10 -20.66 11.83 34.26
CA LEU A 10 -19.85 13.04 34.33
C LEU A 10 -18.43 12.67 33.83
N ILE A 11 -18.13 13.03 32.58
CA ILE A 11 -16.76 13.07 32.08
C ILE A 11 -16.07 14.22 32.84
N GLY A 12 -15.47 13.90 33.98
CA GLY A 12 -14.55 14.80 34.65
C GLY A 12 -13.38 15.06 33.72
N TRP A 13 -13.21 16.32 33.31
CA TRP A 13 -12.00 16.76 32.62
C TRP A 13 -10.84 16.60 33.61
N ALA A 14 -10.04 15.55 33.43
CA ALA A 14 -8.70 15.51 34.01
C ALA A 14 -7.95 16.77 33.52
N PRO A 15 -7.08 17.38 34.34
CA PRO A 15 -6.29 18.53 33.89
C PRO A 15 -5.56 18.12 32.61
N MET A 16 -5.78 18.89 31.54
CA MET A 16 -5.09 18.70 30.26
C MET A 16 -3.59 18.71 30.56
N VAL A 17 -2.93 17.57 30.38
CA VAL A 17 -1.48 17.50 30.37
C VAL A 17 -1.05 18.22 29.09
N ASP A 18 -0.62 19.46 29.25
CA ASP A 18 -0.07 20.27 28.17
C ASP A 18 1.32 19.72 27.85
N LEU A 19 1.38 18.68 27.01
CA LEU A 19 2.63 18.21 26.42
C LEU A 19 3.17 19.36 25.55
N ALA A 20 4.04 20.18 26.13
CA ALA A 20 4.66 21.28 25.43
C ALA A 20 5.32 20.75 24.15
N ARG A 21 5.04 21.40 23.01
CA ARG A 21 5.70 21.06 21.75
C ARG A 21 7.19 21.21 21.95
N ALA A 22 7.96 20.14 21.79
CA ALA A 22 9.38 20.29 21.58
C ALA A 22 9.57 20.99 20.22
N ALA A 23 9.94 22.27 20.26
CA ALA A 23 10.27 23.02 19.06
C ALA A 23 11.40 22.31 18.29
N ASP A 24 11.46 22.53 16.97
CA ASP A 24 12.60 22.07 16.16
C ASP A 24 13.91 22.47 16.85
N GLU A 25 14.92 21.59 16.77
CA GLU A 25 16.20 21.85 17.40
C GLU A 25 16.84 23.08 16.76
N ARG A 26 17.29 24.02 17.60
CA ARG A 26 18.05 25.17 17.12
C ARG A 26 19.43 24.69 16.65
N PRO A 27 20.02 25.33 15.63
CA PRO A 27 21.36 24.99 15.18
C PRO A 27 22.35 25.10 16.35
N SER A 28 23.19 24.08 16.52
CA SER A 28 24.30 24.10 17.49
C SER A 28 25.46 25.01 17.03
N ALA A 29 25.51 25.33 15.74
CA ALA A 29 26.51 26.19 15.10
C ALA A 29 25.90 27.02 13.95
N SER A 30 26.55 28.13 13.61
CA SER A 30 26.16 28.96 12.45
C SER A 30 26.45 28.25 11.13
N PHE A 31 25.48 28.26 10.21
CA PHE A 31 25.65 27.74 8.85
C PHE A 31 26.08 28.86 7.87
N ASP A 32 26.98 28.55 6.93
CA ASP A 32 27.44 29.52 5.92
C ASP A 32 26.40 29.71 4.81
N LEU A 33 25.83 30.92 4.74
CA LEU A 33 24.76 31.28 3.81
C LEU A 33 25.25 31.83 2.46
N HIS A 34 26.56 32.00 2.28
CA HIS A 34 27.15 32.64 1.11
C HIS A 34 27.80 31.65 0.16
N ARG A 35 28.15 30.45 0.63
CA ARG A 35 28.84 29.45 -0.18
C ARG A 35 28.34 28.04 0.14
N ARG A 36 27.95 27.31 -0.90
CA ARG A 36 27.69 25.88 -0.81
C ARG A 36 28.99 25.09 -0.65
N ILE A 37 29.07 24.27 0.39
CA ILE A 37 30.18 23.34 0.60
C ILE A 37 29.76 21.98 0.01
N ALA A 38 30.56 21.46 -0.93
CA ALA A 38 30.32 20.16 -1.53
C ALA A 38 30.40 19.03 -0.48
N TRP A 39 29.37 18.18 -0.39
CA TRP A 39 29.38 17.03 0.53
C TRP A 39 29.91 15.78 -0.17
N THR A 40 31.11 15.35 0.20
CA THR A 40 31.84 14.24 -0.47
C THR A 40 32.15 13.07 0.46
N THR A 41 31.65 13.11 1.69
CA THR A 41 32.04 12.18 2.76
C THR A 41 31.06 11.03 2.96
N SER A 42 30.00 10.91 2.15
CA SER A 42 28.98 9.87 2.31
C SER A 42 29.59 8.47 2.30
N ARG A 43 29.25 7.69 3.33
CA ARG A 43 29.52 6.25 3.41
C ARG A 43 28.25 5.41 3.46
N VAL A 44 27.08 6.05 3.45
CA VAL A 44 25.77 5.37 3.45
C VAL A 44 25.43 4.94 2.02
N VAL A 45 26.13 3.92 1.53
CA VAL A 45 25.99 3.40 0.17
C VAL A 45 25.75 1.89 0.23
N GLY A 46 24.71 1.42 -0.46
CA GLY A 46 24.34 0.02 -0.50
C GLY A 46 23.34 -0.36 0.59
N SER A 47 23.38 -1.61 1.04
CA SER A 47 22.45 -2.15 2.05
C SER A 47 23.22 -2.76 3.22
N PRO A 48 22.75 -2.58 4.47
CA PRO A 48 23.25 -3.32 5.65
C PRO A 48 22.80 -4.78 5.65
N ASP A 49 21.74 -5.08 4.90
CA ASP A 49 21.11 -6.38 4.78
C ASP A 49 21.64 -7.09 3.53
N PRO A 50 21.86 -8.42 3.57
CA PRO A 50 22.32 -9.16 2.39
C PRO A 50 21.34 -8.99 1.23
N PRO A 51 21.82 -9.02 -0.03
CA PRO A 51 20.93 -8.93 -1.18
C PRO A 51 19.93 -10.10 -1.14
N LEU A 52 18.70 -9.80 -1.55
CA LEU A 52 17.69 -10.85 -1.72
C LEU A 52 18.17 -11.88 -2.77
N PRO A 53 17.72 -13.15 -2.68
CA PRO A 53 18.25 -14.22 -3.52
C PRO A 53 18.12 -13.98 -5.03
N TYR A 54 17.09 -13.23 -5.46
CA TYR A 54 16.80 -12.98 -6.86
C TYR A 54 16.57 -11.49 -7.15
N ARG A 55 16.78 -11.11 -8.41
CA ARG A 55 16.33 -9.84 -9.01
C ARG A 55 15.46 -10.12 -10.24
N ALA A 56 14.68 -9.13 -10.65
CA ALA A 56 13.90 -9.21 -11.89
C ALA A 56 14.72 -8.68 -13.09
N GLU A 57 14.62 -9.39 -14.21
CA GLU A 57 15.23 -9.03 -15.50
C GLU A 57 14.18 -9.11 -16.60
N ARG A 58 14.21 -8.20 -17.57
CA ARG A 58 13.25 -8.21 -18.69
C ARG A 58 13.45 -9.48 -19.53
N ALA A 59 12.39 -10.26 -19.68
CA ALA A 59 12.44 -11.55 -20.39
C ALA A 59 12.44 -11.37 -21.92
N PHE A 60 11.67 -10.41 -22.44
CA PHE A 60 11.55 -10.14 -23.88
C PHE A 60 11.98 -8.70 -24.17
N SER A 61 13.24 -8.49 -24.57
CA SER A 61 13.88 -7.16 -24.56
C SER A 61 13.45 -6.20 -25.67
N LYS A 62 12.67 -6.66 -26.66
CA LYS A 62 12.17 -5.85 -27.79
C LYS A 62 10.65 -5.74 -27.88
N LEU A 63 9.92 -6.23 -26.86
CA LEU A 63 8.46 -6.16 -26.81
C LEU A 63 7.98 -5.29 -25.66
N ASP A 64 6.98 -4.46 -25.93
CA ASP A 64 6.24 -3.68 -24.96
C ASP A 64 4.74 -3.98 -25.12
N PHE A 65 4.03 -3.94 -24.01
CA PHE A 65 2.62 -4.28 -23.90
C PHE A 65 1.86 -3.13 -23.24
N VAL A 66 0.57 -3.00 -23.54
CA VAL A 66 -0.30 -1.99 -22.94
C VAL A 66 -1.10 -2.64 -21.82
N HIS A 67 -0.73 -2.33 -20.56
CA HIS A 67 -1.40 -2.84 -19.37
C HIS A 67 -1.62 -4.37 -19.41
N PRO A 68 -0.54 -5.17 -19.53
CA PRO A 68 -0.65 -6.62 -19.55
C PRO A 68 -1.16 -7.10 -18.19
N LEU A 69 -2.17 -7.97 -18.21
CA LEU A 69 -2.75 -8.54 -16.99
C LEU A 69 -2.33 -9.98 -16.77
N TYR A 70 -2.18 -10.77 -17.85
CA TYR A 70 -2.00 -12.22 -17.75
C TYR A 70 -1.05 -12.75 -18.83
N LEU A 71 -0.37 -13.86 -18.52
CA LEU A 71 0.55 -14.56 -19.41
C LEU A 71 0.34 -16.06 -19.33
N ALA A 72 0.29 -16.74 -20.48
CA ALA A 72 0.25 -18.19 -20.55
C ALA A 72 1.00 -18.74 -21.77
N SER A 73 1.57 -19.93 -21.63
CA SER A 73 2.05 -20.70 -22.80
C SER A 73 0.89 -21.28 -23.58
N GLU A 74 0.97 -21.22 -24.90
CA GLU A 74 0.04 -21.96 -25.76
C GLU A 74 0.42 -23.44 -25.82
N PRO A 75 -0.48 -24.38 -25.44
CA PRO A 75 -0.16 -25.79 -25.44
C PRO A 75 0.24 -26.28 -26.83
N GLY A 76 1.38 -26.97 -26.91
CA GLY A 76 1.88 -27.63 -28.13
C GLY A 76 2.33 -26.73 -29.29
N ARG A 77 2.36 -25.41 -29.11
CA ARG A 77 2.69 -24.46 -30.19
C ARG A 77 3.96 -23.63 -29.95
N GLY A 78 4.51 -23.63 -28.74
CA GLY A 78 5.75 -22.91 -28.41
C GLY A 78 5.62 -21.38 -28.45
N ARG A 79 4.39 -20.85 -28.44
CA ARG A 79 4.09 -19.43 -28.32
C ARG A 79 3.74 -19.07 -26.88
N ILE A 80 4.03 -17.83 -26.51
CA ILE A 80 3.50 -17.18 -25.31
C ILE A 80 2.34 -16.29 -25.73
N LEU A 81 1.30 -16.25 -24.90
CA LEU A 81 0.20 -15.31 -25.01
C LEU A 81 0.25 -14.32 -23.86
N VAL A 82 0.05 -13.03 -24.16
CA VAL A 82 -0.12 -11.96 -23.19
C VAL A 82 -1.49 -11.34 -23.39
N VAL A 83 -2.29 -11.27 -22.33
CA VAL A 83 -3.60 -10.60 -22.31
C VAL A 83 -3.39 -9.17 -21.85
N GLU A 84 -3.73 -8.22 -22.69
CA GLU A 84 -3.82 -6.80 -22.37
C GLU A 84 -5.22 -6.46 -21.84
N GLN A 85 -5.28 -5.59 -20.82
CA GLN A 85 -6.53 -5.26 -20.14
C GLN A 85 -7.65 -4.90 -21.11
N ALA A 86 -7.38 -4.13 -22.16
CA ALA A 86 -8.39 -3.58 -23.07
C ALA A 86 -9.04 -4.61 -24.03
N GLY A 87 -8.85 -5.90 -23.79
CA GLY A 87 -9.49 -7.00 -24.51
C GLY A 87 -8.66 -7.55 -25.66
N LYS A 88 -7.38 -7.18 -25.77
CA LYS A 88 -6.48 -7.65 -26.81
C LYS A 88 -5.58 -8.75 -26.24
N THR A 89 -5.48 -9.87 -26.93
CA THR A 89 -4.53 -10.94 -26.59
C THR A 89 -3.50 -11.06 -27.70
N LEU A 90 -2.23 -10.95 -27.34
CA LEU A 90 -1.10 -11.02 -28.25
C LEU A 90 -0.40 -12.38 -28.11
N ALA A 91 -0.03 -13.01 -29.23
CA ALA A 91 0.83 -14.18 -29.24
C ALA A 91 2.20 -13.84 -29.85
N PHE A 92 3.25 -14.53 -29.40
CA PHE A 92 4.60 -14.40 -29.92
C PHE A 92 5.45 -15.63 -29.60
N ALA A 93 6.57 -15.80 -30.31
CA ALA A 93 7.50 -16.91 -30.06
C ALA A 93 8.19 -16.75 -28.69
N ASN A 94 8.34 -17.84 -27.92
CA ASN A 94 9.06 -17.82 -26.64
C ASN A 94 10.58 -17.72 -26.85
N GLN A 95 11.07 -16.54 -27.25
CA GLN A 95 12.49 -16.25 -27.51
C GLN A 95 12.85 -14.87 -26.96
N PRO A 96 13.96 -14.70 -26.21
CA PRO A 96 14.27 -13.43 -25.54
C PRO A 96 14.42 -12.20 -26.46
N ASP A 97 14.83 -12.41 -27.71
CA ASP A 97 15.10 -11.36 -28.70
C ASP A 97 13.97 -11.19 -29.74
N VAL A 98 12.82 -11.82 -29.51
CA VAL A 98 11.60 -11.66 -30.31
C VAL A 98 11.18 -10.19 -30.38
N SER A 99 10.80 -9.74 -31.57
CA SER A 99 10.42 -8.34 -31.83
C SER A 99 9.06 -8.16 -32.50
N ALA A 100 8.32 -9.25 -32.71
CA ALA A 100 7.04 -9.24 -33.39
C ALA A 100 6.00 -10.01 -32.56
N THR A 101 4.80 -9.45 -32.51
CA THR A 101 3.61 -10.06 -31.90
C THR A 101 2.52 -10.18 -32.96
N GLU A 102 1.65 -11.17 -32.83
CA GLU A 102 0.43 -11.32 -33.60
C GLU A 102 -0.80 -11.16 -32.68
N VAL A 103 -1.90 -10.64 -33.21
CA VAL A 103 -3.15 -10.52 -32.44
C VAL A 103 -3.86 -11.86 -32.45
N PHE A 104 -3.81 -12.58 -31.33
CA PHE A 104 -4.42 -13.90 -31.16
C PHE A 104 -5.95 -13.83 -31.05
N CYS A 105 -6.46 -12.87 -30.27
CA CYS A 105 -7.89 -12.68 -30.02
C CYS A 105 -8.18 -11.22 -29.63
N GLU A 106 -9.36 -10.73 -30.01
CA GLU A 106 -9.87 -9.42 -29.58
C GLU A 106 -11.29 -9.57 -29.03
N ILE A 107 -11.52 -9.05 -27.83
CA ILE A 107 -12.82 -8.96 -27.17
C ILE A 107 -13.09 -7.46 -26.97
N PRO A 108 -13.57 -6.76 -28.01
CA PRO A 108 -13.72 -5.31 -27.97
C PRO A 108 -14.71 -4.91 -26.88
N GLU A 109 -14.53 -3.66 -26.40
CA GLU A 109 -15.36 -3.04 -25.37
C GLU A 109 -15.31 -3.69 -23.97
N HIS A 110 -14.66 -4.84 -23.79
CA HIS A 110 -14.59 -5.53 -22.50
C HIS A 110 -13.15 -5.61 -21.99
N ASP A 111 -12.99 -5.49 -20.68
CA ASP A 111 -11.71 -5.78 -20.05
C ASP A 111 -11.53 -7.30 -19.99
N THR A 112 -10.32 -7.81 -20.26
CA THR A 112 -10.03 -9.26 -20.24
C THR A 112 -8.93 -9.55 -19.23
N TYR A 113 -9.18 -10.47 -18.30
CA TYR A 113 -8.37 -10.65 -17.08
C TYR A 113 -7.46 -11.88 -17.11
N SER A 114 -7.91 -12.94 -17.79
CA SER A 114 -7.19 -14.20 -17.95
C SER A 114 -7.74 -15.00 -19.14
N LEU A 115 -7.02 -16.07 -19.46
CA LEU A 115 -7.48 -17.12 -20.36
C LEU A 115 -7.17 -18.49 -19.78
N ALA A 116 -7.94 -19.49 -20.20
CA ALA A 116 -7.68 -20.90 -19.91
C ALA A 116 -7.85 -21.72 -21.19
N PHE A 117 -6.85 -22.53 -21.51
CA PHE A 117 -6.98 -23.52 -22.58
C PHE A 117 -7.72 -24.75 -22.07
N HIS A 118 -8.58 -25.31 -22.91
CA HIS A 118 -9.23 -26.57 -22.61
C HIS A 118 -8.18 -27.69 -22.39
N PRO A 119 -8.38 -28.66 -21.48
CA PRO A 119 -7.42 -29.76 -21.29
C PRO A 119 -7.12 -30.55 -22.59
N ASP A 120 -8.13 -30.72 -23.44
CA ASP A 120 -8.02 -31.31 -24.80
C ASP A 120 -7.80 -30.28 -25.94
N TYR A 121 -7.18 -29.13 -25.65
CA TYR A 121 -6.98 -28.01 -26.58
C TYR A 121 -6.36 -28.41 -27.92
N LEU A 122 -5.40 -29.34 -27.91
CA LEU A 122 -4.75 -29.80 -29.14
C LEU A 122 -5.72 -30.51 -30.11
N ARG A 123 -6.86 -31.00 -29.63
CA ARG A 123 -7.89 -31.64 -30.44
C ARG A 123 -9.06 -30.72 -30.73
N ASN A 124 -9.65 -30.13 -29.67
CA ASN A 124 -10.87 -29.34 -29.80
C ASN A 124 -10.63 -27.85 -30.08
N ARG A 125 -9.41 -27.36 -29.84
CA ARG A 125 -8.99 -25.97 -30.06
C ARG A 125 -9.79 -24.94 -29.26
N TYR A 126 -10.38 -25.34 -28.14
CA TYR A 126 -11.17 -24.45 -27.30
C TYR A 126 -10.31 -23.65 -26.31
N VAL A 127 -10.54 -22.34 -26.28
CA VAL A 127 -9.95 -21.40 -25.34
C VAL A 127 -11.06 -20.60 -24.67
N TYR A 128 -10.92 -20.34 -23.38
CA TYR A 128 -11.86 -19.59 -22.56
C TYR A 128 -11.23 -18.28 -22.13
N PHE A 129 -12.01 -17.20 -22.12
CA PHE A 129 -11.59 -15.88 -21.66
C PHE A 129 -12.50 -15.41 -20.52
N PHE A 130 -11.88 -14.85 -19.49
CA PHE A 130 -12.59 -14.10 -18.46
C PHE A 130 -12.64 -12.63 -18.89
N SER A 131 -13.85 -12.09 -19.04
CA SER A 131 -14.05 -10.70 -19.44
C SER A 131 -15.05 -9.96 -18.55
N ASN A 132 -14.90 -8.65 -18.40
CA ASN A 132 -15.83 -7.77 -17.70
C ASN A 132 -16.19 -6.57 -18.58
N GLY A 133 -17.46 -6.21 -18.66
CA GLY A 133 -17.89 -5.03 -19.41
C GLY A 133 -19.36 -5.04 -19.80
N PRO A 134 -19.75 -4.23 -20.80
CA PRO A 134 -18.89 -3.31 -21.56
C PRO A 134 -18.25 -2.18 -20.72
N ARG A 135 -17.12 -1.63 -21.17
CA ARG A 135 -16.45 -0.47 -20.58
C ARG A 135 -17.34 0.77 -20.71
N GLY A 136 -17.29 1.64 -19.70
CA GLY A 136 -18.11 2.87 -19.66
C GLY A 136 -19.53 2.66 -19.14
N GLU A 137 -20.02 1.41 -19.10
CA GLU A 137 -21.32 1.11 -18.50
C GLU A 137 -21.29 1.19 -16.98
N LYS A 138 -22.41 1.65 -16.40
CA LYS A 138 -22.60 1.73 -14.93
C LYS A 138 -22.75 0.36 -14.30
N ARG A 139 -23.38 -0.58 -15.01
CA ARG A 139 -23.60 -1.96 -14.58
C ARG A 139 -22.89 -2.90 -15.55
N LYS A 140 -21.87 -3.58 -15.06
CA LYS A 140 -21.05 -4.50 -15.84
C LYS A 140 -21.29 -5.94 -15.40
N ARG A 141 -20.88 -6.86 -16.26
CA ARG A 141 -20.97 -8.30 -16.01
C ARG A 141 -19.63 -8.97 -16.24
N ASN A 142 -19.26 -9.86 -15.34
CA ASN A 142 -18.23 -10.86 -15.58
C ASN A 142 -18.80 -11.92 -16.52
N ARG A 143 -18.00 -12.35 -17.49
CA ARG A 143 -18.38 -13.28 -18.54
C ARG A 143 -17.26 -14.25 -18.84
N ILE A 144 -17.62 -15.51 -18.89
CA ILE A 144 -16.74 -16.57 -19.38
C ILE A 144 -17.13 -16.88 -20.82
N LEU A 145 -16.24 -16.56 -21.76
CA LEU A 145 -16.46 -16.69 -23.19
C LEU A 145 -15.56 -17.77 -23.75
N ARG A 146 -16.12 -18.73 -24.47
CA ARG A 146 -15.37 -19.75 -25.20
C ARG A 146 -15.24 -19.36 -26.68
N TYR A 147 -14.05 -19.50 -27.23
CA TYR A 147 -13.76 -19.42 -28.65
C TYR A 147 -13.09 -20.71 -29.14
N GLU A 148 -13.20 -20.97 -30.43
CA GLU A 148 -12.42 -21.96 -31.15
C GLU A 148 -11.25 -21.28 -31.87
N VAL A 149 -10.07 -21.89 -31.79
CA VAL A 149 -8.88 -21.43 -32.48
C VAL A 149 -8.79 -22.09 -33.85
N ALA A 150 -8.39 -21.32 -34.87
CA ALA A 150 -8.21 -21.83 -36.22
C ALA A 150 -7.26 -23.04 -36.25
N ALA A 151 -7.59 -24.03 -37.09
CA ALA A 151 -6.82 -25.26 -37.23
C ALA A 151 -5.48 -25.05 -37.96
N GLU A 152 -5.38 -23.99 -38.77
CA GLU A 152 -4.22 -23.66 -39.58
C GLU A 152 -3.62 -22.29 -39.16
N PRO A 153 -2.33 -22.03 -39.46
CA PRO A 153 -1.71 -20.73 -39.22
C PRO A 153 -2.53 -19.59 -39.84
N PRO A 154 -2.66 -18.42 -39.16
CA PRO A 154 -1.91 -18.01 -37.97
C PRO A 154 -2.49 -18.46 -36.62
N TYR A 155 -3.43 -19.42 -36.61
CA TYR A 155 -3.99 -19.99 -35.38
C TYR A 155 -4.62 -18.95 -34.45
N LEU A 156 -5.51 -18.12 -34.99
CA LEU A 156 -6.23 -17.07 -34.27
C LEU A 156 -7.58 -17.58 -33.76
N CYS A 157 -8.14 -16.93 -32.75
CA CYS A 157 -9.53 -17.15 -32.36
C CYS A 157 -10.48 -16.81 -33.52
N ASP A 158 -11.46 -17.67 -33.78
CA ASP A 158 -12.57 -17.37 -34.69
C ASP A 158 -13.65 -16.59 -33.91
N PRO A 159 -13.86 -15.30 -34.19
CA PRO A 159 -14.86 -14.50 -33.48
C PRO A 159 -16.29 -15.03 -33.62
N SER A 160 -16.60 -15.73 -34.72
CA SER A 160 -17.92 -16.29 -34.97
C SER A 160 -18.24 -17.52 -34.11
N SER A 161 -17.20 -18.14 -33.54
CA SER A 161 -17.31 -19.31 -32.65
C SER A 161 -17.65 -18.97 -31.20
N GLN A 162 -17.76 -17.67 -30.88
CA GLN A 162 -18.00 -17.17 -29.52
C GLN A 162 -19.21 -17.84 -28.88
N ARG A 163 -19.00 -18.41 -27.70
CA ARG A 163 -20.08 -18.97 -26.87
C ARG A 163 -19.97 -18.47 -25.44
N LEU A 164 -21.07 -17.89 -24.93
CA LEU A 164 -21.19 -17.57 -23.51
C LEU A 164 -21.34 -18.86 -22.69
N ILE A 165 -20.47 -19.02 -21.69
CA ILE A 165 -20.51 -20.14 -20.75
C ILE A 165 -21.36 -19.78 -19.53
N ILE A 166 -20.99 -18.69 -18.84
CA ILE A 166 -21.66 -18.19 -17.64
C ILE A 166 -21.40 -16.69 -17.50
N GLU A 167 -22.34 -15.95 -16.90
CA GLU A 167 -22.18 -14.54 -16.54
C GLU A 167 -22.88 -14.17 -15.22
N TRP A 168 -22.38 -13.12 -14.56
CA TRP A 168 -22.96 -12.52 -13.36
C TRP A 168 -22.59 -11.03 -13.25
N GLU A 169 -23.29 -10.27 -12.42
CA GLU A 169 -23.04 -8.84 -12.22
C GLU A 169 -21.77 -8.60 -11.40
N SER A 170 -20.96 -7.61 -11.81
CA SER A 170 -19.73 -7.24 -11.12
C SER A 170 -19.22 -5.89 -11.64
N ASN A 171 -19.08 -4.90 -10.76
CA ASN A 171 -18.69 -3.52 -11.09
C ASN A 171 -17.28 -3.15 -10.62
N GLY A 172 -16.60 -4.06 -9.95
CA GLY A 172 -15.24 -3.95 -9.42
C GLY A 172 -14.89 -5.27 -8.72
N HIS A 173 -13.66 -5.38 -8.19
CA HIS A 173 -13.17 -6.61 -7.54
C HIS A 173 -13.59 -7.87 -8.30
N ASN A 174 -13.26 -7.93 -9.59
CA ASN A 174 -13.87 -8.92 -10.47
C ASN A 174 -13.34 -10.34 -10.22
N GLY A 175 -12.32 -10.54 -9.38
CA GLY A 175 -11.49 -11.73 -9.43
C GLY A 175 -10.81 -11.78 -10.80
N GLY A 176 -11.01 -12.86 -11.54
CA GLY A 176 -10.67 -12.88 -12.96
C GLY A 176 -9.68 -13.95 -13.38
N GLU A 177 -9.40 -14.95 -12.54
CA GLU A 177 -8.58 -16.10 -12.90
C GLU A 177 -9.46 -17.31 -13.26
N MET A 178 -8.93 -18.16 -14.14
CA MET A 178 -9.57 -19.42 -14.52
C MET A 178 -8.53 -20.54 -14.57
N ALA A 179 -8.88 -21.69 -14.00
CA ALA A 179 -8.03 -22.87 -14.06
C ALA A 179 -8.87 -24.14 -14.16
N PHE A 180 -8.41 -25.10 -14.96
CA PHE A 180 -8.95 -26.45 -14.90
C PHE A 180 -8.33 -27.18 -13.71
N GLY A 181 -9.20 -27.73 -12.85
CA GLY A 181 -8.78 -28.53 -11.71
C GLY A 181 -8.28 -29.92 -12.11
N PRO A 182 -7.62 -30.64 -11.19
CA PRO A 182 -7.19 -32.03 -11.42
C PRO A 182 -8.37 -33.00 -11.61
N ASP A 183 -9.58 -32.56 -11.26
CA ASP A 183 -10.85 -33.25 -11.48
C ASP A 183 -11.45 -33.00 -12.88
N GLY A 184 -10.84 -32.14 -13.70
CA GLY A 184 -11.29 -31.82 -15.06
C GLY A 184 -12.33 -30.71 -15.15
N TYR A 185 -12.77 -30.15 -14.02
CA TYR A 185 -13.75 -29.06 -14.01
C TYR A 185 -13.09 -27.69 -14.13
N LEU A 186 -13.85 -26.71 -14.63
CA LEU A 186 -13.40 -25.32 -14.72
C LEU A 186 -13.68 -24.61 -13.39
N TYR A 187 -12.63 -24.06 -12.78
CA TYR A 187 -12.70 -23.19 -11.61
C TYR A 187 -12.54 -21.74 -12.03
N ILE A 188 -13.34 -20.85 -11.46
CA ILE A 188 -13.35 -19.42 -11.80
C ILE A 188 -13.32 -18.61 -10.49
N SER A 189 -12.43 -17.63 -10.38
CA SER A 189 -12.41 -16.71 -9.25
C SER A 189 -13.33 -15.51 -9.47
N SER A 190 -14.06 -15.12 -8.44
CA SER A 190 -15.02 -14.03 -8.45
C SER A 190 -14.90 -13.25 -7.14
N GLY A 191 -14.61 -11.95 -7.20
CA GLY A 191 -14.62 -11.11 -6.00
C GLY A 191 -16.00 -10.56 -5.69
N ASP A 192 -16.07 -9.67 -4.70
CA ASP A 192 -17.34 -9.18 -4.14
C ASP A 192 -18.18 -8.32 -5.10
N GLY A 193 -17.63 -7.97 -6.26
CA GLY A 193 -18.35 -7.26 -7.32
C GLY A 193 -18.39 -5.74 -7.15
N THR A 194 -17.75 -5.19 -6.12
CA THR A 194 -17.79 -3.76 -5.78
C THR A 194 -16.46 -3.07 -6.07
N SER A 195 -16.43 -1.74 -6.08
CA SER A 195 -15.23 -0.95 -6.42
C SER A 195 -14.40 -0.48 -5.22
N ASP A 196 -14.89 -0.65 -4.00
CA ASP A 196 -14.22 -0.16 -2.79
C ASP A 196 -14.36 -1.13 -1.63
N SER A 197 -15.56 -1.27 -1.06
CA SER A 197 -15.88 -2.21 0.01
C SER A 197 -17.17 -2.95 -0.33
N ASP A 198 -17.42 -4.08 0.32
CA ASP A 198 -18.56 -4.98 0.10
C ASP A 198 -19.90 -4.30 0.47
N GLY A 199 -20.36 -3.36 -0.35
CA GLY A 199 -21.61 -2.62 -0.20
C GLY A 199 -22.85 -3.46 -0.53
N ASP A 200 -22.66 -4.51 -1.34
CA ASP A 200 -23.72 -5.40 -1.79
C ASP A 200 -23.93 -6.59 -0.83
N HIS A 201 -23.10 -6.70 0.22
CA HIS A 201 -23.15 -7.73 1.25
C HIS A 201 -22.95 -9.17 0.74
N THR A 202 -22.20 -9.34 -0.34
CA THR A 202 -22.01 -10.62 -1.03
C THR A 202 -21.04 -11.54 -0.30
N GLY A 203 -20.17 -10.98 0.56
CA GLY A 203 -19.12 -11.73 1.24
C GLY A 203 -19.60 -12.97 1.99
N GLN A 204 -20.76 -12.87 2.62
CA GLN A 204 -21.34 -13.98 3.39
C GLN A 204 -22.60 -14.57 2.76
N ASP A 205 -23.01 -14.04 1.61
CA ASP A 205 -24.14 -14.52 0.84
C ASP A 205 -23.67 -15.65 -0.09
N ILE A 206 -24.48 -16.70 -0.20
CA ILE A 206 -24.24 -17.82 -1.13
C ILE A 206 -25.36 -17.93 -2.16
N THR A 207 -26.26 -16.94 -2.24
CA THR A 207 -27.36 -16.89 -3.21
C THR A 207 -26.97 -16.23 -4.54
N ASP A 208 -25.75 -15.70 -4.64
CA ASP A 208 -25.12 -15.21 -5.87
C ASP A 208 -23.75 -15.87 -6.16
N LEU A 209 -23.04 -15.38 -7.19
CA LEU A 209 -21.73 -15.90 -7.62
C LEU A 209 -20.56 -14.96 -7.25
N ALA A 210 -20.83 -13.84 -6.58
CA ALA A 210 -19.81 -12.93 -6.11
C ALA A 210 -19.10 -13.53 -4.87
N SER A 211 -17.94 -12.96 -4.55
CA SER A 211 -17.13 -13.33 -3.38
C SER A 211 -16.81 -14.84 -3.29
N GLY A 212 -16.62 -15.50 -4.44
CA GLY A 212 -16.61 -16.95 -4.53
C GLY A 212 -15.58 -17.54 -5.48
N ILE A 213 -15.26 -18.82 -5.24
CA ILE A 213 -14.69 -19.70 -6.25
C ILE A 213 -15.84 -20.53 -6.83
N ILE A 214 -16.03 -20.43 -8.13
CA ILE A 214 -17.06 -21.12 -8.89
C ILE A 214 -16.44 -22.39 -9.49
N ARG A 215 -17.17 -23.51 -9.52
CA ARG A 215 -16.74 -24.78 -10.13
C ARG A 215 -17.86 -25.37 -10.98
N ILE A 216 -17.62 -25.50 -12.29
CA ILE A 216 -18.59 -25.95 -13.29
C ILE A 216 -18.03 -27.03 -14.22
N ASP A 217 -18.94 -27.87 -14.73
CA ASP A 217 -18.63 -28.88 -15.75
C ASP A 217 -18.96 -28.37 -17.15
N ILE A 218 -17.93 -28.08 -17.94
CA ILE A 218 -18.07 -27.57 -19.31
C ILE A 218 -18.18 -28.67 -20.37
N GLU A 219 -17.98 -29.94 -20.00
CA GLU A 219 -18.04 -31.10 -20.90
C GLU A 219 -19.47 -31.59 -21.09
N HIS A 220 -20.31 -31.39 -20.08
CA HIS A 220 -21.68 -31.87 -20.06
C HIS A 220 -22.70 -30.73 -19.90
N PRO A 221 -22.93 -29.87 -20.92
CA PRO A 221 -23.98 -28.86 -20.88
C PRO A 221 -25.36 -29.43 -20.52
N GLU A 222 -26.13 -28.73 -19.69
CA GLU A 222 -27.46 -29.17 -19.23
C GLU A 222 -28.52 -28.09 -19.43
N GLY A 223 -29.62 -28.45 -20.11
CA GLY A 223 -30.72 -27.53 -20.42
C GLY A 223 -30.23 -26.37 -21.29
N ASP A 224 -30.55 -25.15 -20.89
CA ASP A 224 -30.13 -23.92 -21.58
C ASP A 224 -28.71 -23.45 -21.17
N ARG A 225 -28.07 -24.11 -20.20
CA ARG A 225 -26.73 -23.76 -19.75
C ARG A 225 -25.68 -24.41 -20.64
N SER A 226 -24.62 -23.67 -20.95
CA SER A 226 -23.44 -24.20 -21.65
C SER A 226 -22.52 -25.04 -20.74
N TYR A 227 -23.00 -25.43 -19.55
CA TYR A 227 -22.31 -26.21 -18.54
C TYR A 227 -23.34 -26.98 -17.69
N SER A 228 -22.87 -27.93 -16.88
CA SER A 228 -23.64 -28.53 -15.78
C SER A 228 -22.94 -28.33 -14.44
N ILE A 229 -23.65 -28.71 -13.37
CA ILE A 229 -23.16 -28.60 -12.01
C ILE A 229 -22.51 -29.93 -11.59
N PRO A 230 -21.24 -29.92 -11.14
CA PRO A 230 -20.64 -31.10 -10.54
C PRO A 230 -21.48 -31.63 -9.36
N PRO A 231 -21.79 -32.95 -9.31
CA PRO A 231 -22.73 -33.52 -8.34
C PRO A 231 -22.22 -33.48 -6.89
N ASP A 232 -20.92 -33.23 -6.71
CA ASP A 232 -20.23 -33.10 -5.44
C ASP A 232 -19.97 -31.64 -5.03
N ASN A 233 -20.57 -30.64 -5.69
CA ASN A 233 -20.49 -29.26 -5.22
C ASN A 233 -21.11 -29.12 -3.79
N PRO A 234 -20.55 -28.24 -2.94
CA PRO A 234 -20.86 -28.23 -1.50
C PRO A 234 -22.24 -27.73 -1.13
N PHE A 235 -22.84 -26.85 -1.91
CA PHE A 235 -24.05 -26.11 -1.49
C PHE A 235 -25.36 -26.61 -2.10
N LEU A 236 -25.35 -27.74 -2.82
CA LEU A 236 -26.51 -28.29 -3.54
C LEU A 236 -27.74 -28.57 -2.66
N ARG A 237 -27.54 -28.74 -1.35
CA ARG A 237 -28.60 -29.06 -0.38
C ARG A 237 -29.08 -27.86 0.42
N ILE A 238 -28.54 -26.67 0.18
CA ILE A 238 -28.96 -25.44 0.84
C ILE A 238 -29.96 -24.72 -0.08
N PRO A 239 -31.23 -24.57 0.33
CA PRO A 239 -32.22 -23.87 -0.48
C PRO A 239 -31.79 -22.45 -0.83
N GLY A 240 -31.89 -22.07 -2.10
CA GLY A 240 -31.54 -20.73 -2.59
C GLY A 240 -30.05 -20.51 -2.83
N ALA A 241 -29.16 -21.39 -2.36
CA ALA A 241 -27.74 -21.29 -2.64
C ALA A 241 -27.45 -21.52 -4.12
N ARG A 242 -26.42 -20.84 -4.64
CA ARG A 242 -25.91 -21.05 -5.99
C ARG A 242 -25.18 -22.38 -6.07
N PRO A 243 -25.68 -23.33 -6.88
CA PRO A 243 -25.09 -24.65 -6.96
C PRO A 243 -23.70 -24.66 -7.59
N GLU A 244 -23.31 -23.58 -8.29
CA GLU A 244 -21.99 -23.41 -8.91
C GLU A 244 -20.87 -23.10 -7.90
N LEU A 245 -21.20 -22.62 -6.69
CA LEU A 245 -20.19 -22.20 -5.71
C LEU A 245 -19.43 -23.40 -5.13
N TRP A 246 -18.10 -23.30 -5.12
CA TRP A 246 -17.17 -24.23 -4.49
C TRP A 246 -16.70 -23.75 -3.12
N ALA A 247 -16.44 -22.45 -2.98
CA ALA A 247 -16.09 -21.77 -1.73
C ALA A 247 -16.51 -20.29 -1.83
N TYR A 248 -16.63 -19.60 -0.70
CA TYR A 248 -17.06 -18.20 -0.64
C TYR A 248 -16.35 -17.40 0.46
N GLY A 249 -16.63 -16.10 0.56
CA GLY A 249 -16.07 -15.21 1.57
C GLY A 249 -14.71 -14.64 1.19
N PHE A 250 -14.49 -14.36 -0.10
CA PHE A 250 -13.30 -13.68 -0.62
C PHE A 250 -13.58 -12.23 -0.98
N ARG A 251 -12.60 -11.34 -0.84
CA ARG A 251 -12.79 -9.94 -1.28
C ARG A 251 -12.57 -9.79 -2.77
N ASN A 252 -11.36 -10.06 -3.22
CA ASN A 252 -10.95 -10.00 -4.61
C ASN A 252 -9.89 -11.09 -4.88
N PRO A 253 -10.31 -12.36 -5.03
CA PRO A 253 -9.42 -13.48 -5.30
C PRO A 253 -8.82 -13.36 -6.70
N TRP A 254 -7.65 -12.73 -6.79
CA TRP A 254 -7.08 -12.21 -8.03
C TRP A 254 -6.43 -13.30 -8.89
N ARG A 255 -5.28 -13.87 -8.47
CA ARG A 255 -4.69 -15.06 -9.11
C ARG A 255 -4.90 -16.30 -8.25
N MET A 256 -5.17 -17.39 -8.93
CA MET A 256 -5.26 -18.74 -8.39
C MET A 256 -4.53 -19.75 -9.28
N CYS A 257 -4.05 -20.82 -8.67
CA CYS A 257 -3.46 -21.93 -9.42
C CYS A 257 -3.70 -23.25 -8.70
N PHE A 258 -3.81 -24.33 -9.48
CA PHE A 258 -3.66 -25.67 -8.95
C PHE A 258 -2.17 -26.06 -8.95
N ASP A 259 -1.68 -26.54 -7.82
CA ASP A 259 -0.43 -27.29 -7.79
C ASP A 259 -0.62 -28.61 -8.55
N GLN A 260 0.00 -28.73 -9.72
CA GLN A 260 -0.11 -29.89 -10.59
C GLN A 260 0.33 -31.21 -9.94
N ARG A 261 1.11 -31.17 -8.85
CA ARG A 261 1.54 -32.39 -8.13
C ARG A 261 0.65 -32.73 -6.94
N SER A 262 0.30 -31.74 -6.10
CA SER A 262 -0.50 -32.00 -4.90
C SER A 262 -2.01 -31.85 -5.09
N GLY A 263 -2.45 -31.23 -6.18
CA GLY A 263 -3.85 -30.91 -6.47
C GLY A 263 -4.43 -29.78 -5.61
N ARG A 264 -3.61 -29.10 -4.81
CA ARG A 264 -4.05 -28.01 -3.94
C ARG A 264 -4.34 -26.75 -4.75
N LEU A 265 -5.48 -26.10 -4.45
CA LEU A 265 -5.84 -24.81 -5.03
C LEU A 265 -5.30 -23.67 -4.16
N TRP A 266 -4.35 -22.92 -4.70
CA TRP A 266 -3.79 -21.71 -4.09
C TRP A 266 -4.52 -20.49 -4.63
N VAL A 267 -4.86 -19.54 -3.77
CA VAL A 267 -5.51 -18.27 -4.15
C VAL A 267 -4.87 -17.12 -3.39
N GLY A 268 -4.47 -16.05 -4.10
CA GLY A 268 -4.21 -14.75 -3.49
C GLY A 268 -5.49 -13.92 -3.45
N ASP A 269 -5.82 -13.38 -2.29
CA ASP A 269 -7.00 -12.54 -2.08
C ASP A 269 -6.57 -11.16 -1.57
N ILE A 270 -6.93 -10.13 -2.32
CA ILE A 270 -6.50 -8.75 -2.05
C ILE A 270 -7.33 -8.18 -0.91
N GLY A 271 -6.63 -7.72 0.14
CA GLY A 271 -7.19 -7.13 1.35
C GLY A 271 -7.92 -5.81 1.15
N GLN A 272 -8.53 -5.30 2.23
CA GLN A 272 -9.16 -3.98 2.24
C GLN A 272 -8.29 -2.99 3.03
N ASP A 273 -8.25 -3.15 4.34
CA ASP A 273 -7.80 -2.17 5.33
C ASP A 273 -6.38 -2.38 5.79
N ALA A 274 -6.03 -3.60 6.17
CA ALA A 274 -4.81 -3.83 6.88
C ALA A 274 -4.08 -5.12 6.49
N TRP A 275 -4.72 -6.05 5.78
CA TRP A 275 -4.18 -7.38 5.61
C TRP A 275 -4.37 -7.96 4.21
N GLU A 276 -3.27 -8.40 3.63
CA GLU A 276 -3.23 -9.18 2.39
C GLU A 276 -3.18 -10.68 2.68
N LEU A 277 -3.84 -11.49 1.84
CA LEU A 277 -4.17 -12.88 2.18
C LEU A 277 -3.74 -13.90 1.11
N ILE A 278 -3.26 -15.07 1.56
CA ILE A 278 -3.14 -16.27 0.73
C ILE A 278 -3.96 -17.40 1.34
N HIS A 279 -4.74 -18.09 0.51
CA HIS A 279 -5.59 -19.21 0.92
C HIS A 279 -5.20 -20.51 0.22
N LEU A 280 -5.33 -21.61 0.96
CA LEU A 280 -5.45 -22.96 0.39
C LEU A 280 -6.94 -23.31 0.35
N VAL A 281 -7.52 -23.30 -0.84
CA VAL A 281 -8.97 -23.36 -0.98
C VAL A 281 -9.50 -24.77 -0.76
N GLN A 282 -10.43 -24.89 0.19
CA GLN A 282 -11.14 -26.11 0.53
C GLN A 282 -12.61 -26.08 0.11
N ARG A 283 -13.16 -27.26 -0.16
CA ARG A 283 -14.57 -27.47 -0.51
C ARG A 283 -15.50 -26.91 0.57
N GLY A 284 -16.36 -25.98 0.18
CA GLY A 284 -17.42 -25.42 1.01
C GLY A 284 -16.93 -24.46 2.10
N ALA A 285 -15.66 -24.05 2.07
CA ALA A 285 -15.09 -23.15 3.05
C ALA A 285 -15.59 -21.70 2.86
N ASN A 286 -15.67 -21.00 3.98
CA ASN A 286 -15.97 -19.58 4.10
C ASN A 286 -14.71 -18.83 4.54
N TYR A 287 -14.18 -17.90 3.75
CA TYR A 287 -12.97 -17.14 4.09
C TYR A 287 -13.25 -15.83 4.84
N GLY A 288 -14.52 -15.61 5.23
CA GLY A 288 -14.90 -14.66 6.26
C GLY A 288 -15.15 -13.24 5.77
N TRP A 289 -14.76 -12.88 4.54
CA TRP A 289 -15.09 -11.58 3.98
C TRP A 289 -16.62 -11.40 3.96
N SER A 290 -17.19 -10.26 4.33
CA SER A 290 -16.57 -9.06 4.90
C SER A 290 -16.78 -8.94 6.42
N VAL A 291 -17.19 -10.02 7.10
CA VAL A 291 -17.26 -10.07 8.58
C VAL A 291 -15.84 -10.03 9.18
N TYR A 292 -14.87 -10.61 8.47
CA TYR A 292 -13.46 -10.64 8.81
C TYR A 292 -12.60 -10.13 7.65
N GLU A 293 -11.46 -9.54 8.01
CA GLU A 293 -10.34 -9.30 7.12
C GLU A 293 -9.15 -10.07 7.70
N GLY A 294 -8.74 -11.13 7.00
CA GLY A 294 -7.88 -12.16 7.58
C GLY A 294 -8.48 -12.73 8.87
N SER A 295 -7.69 -12.75 9.93
CA SER A 295 -8.06 -13.28 11.24
C SER A 295 -8.60 -12.21 12.18
N ARG A 296 -8.91 -11.00 11.66
CA ARG A 296 -9.39 -9.87 12.45
C ARG A 296 -10.85 -9.55 12.11
N PRO A 297 -11.70 -9.26 13.12
CA PRO A 297 -13.05 -8.76 12.86
C PRO A 297 -12.99 -7.47 12.05
N PHE A 298 -13.80 -7.39 11.00
CA PHE A 298 -13.95 -6.21 10.16
C PHE A 298 -15.37 -5.65 10.32
N GLN A 299 -16.36 -6.19 9.61
CA GLN A 299 -17.77 -5.80 9.76
C GLN A 299 -18.53 -6.84 10.62
N SER A 300 -18.14 -6.92 11.90
CA SER A 300 -18.60 -7.97 12.83
C SER A 300 -20.11 -8.06 13.06
N LEU A 301 -20.87 -7.02 12.71
CA LEU A 301 -22.34 -6.97 12.82
C LEU A 301 -23.07 -7.57 11.62
N ARG A 302 -22.38 -7.89 10.52
CA ARG A 302 -22.99 -8.52 9.34
C ARG A 302 -23.40 -9.96 9.66
N GLU A 303 -24.45 -10.42 8.99
CA GLU A 303 -24.87 -11.80 9.06
C GLU A 303 -23.75 -12.72 8.52
N ARG A 304 -23.51 -13.81 9.23
CA ARG A 304 -22.50 -14.80 8.84
C ARG A 304 -23.13 -15.82 7.91
N GLY A 305 -22.36 -16.27 6.93
CA GLY A 305 -22.79 -17.33 6.03
C GLY A 305 -22.92 -18.68 6.75
N PRO A 306 -23.47 -19.70 6.08
CA PRO A 306 -23.91 -20.93 6.71
C PRO A 306 -22.79 -21.88 7.18
N THR A 307 -21.52 -21.57 6.89
CA THR A 307 -20.38 -22.42 7.26
C THR A 307 -19.34 -21.69 8.12
N PRO A 308 -18.56 -22.40 8.96
CA PRO A 308 -17.53 -21.80 9.79
C PRO A 308 -16.46 -21.06 8.99
N ILE A 309 -15.99 -19.95 9.56
CA ILE A 309 -14.93 -19.14 8.97
C ILE A 309 -13.60 -19.89 9.04
N SER A 310 -12.94 -20.00 7.90
CA SER A 310 -11.63 -20.61 7.71
C SER A 310 -10.56 -19.51 7.66
N PRO A 311 -9.51 -19.59 8.47
CA PRO A 311 -8.45 -18.59 8.45
C PRO A 311 -7.64 -18.69 7.14
N PRO A 312 -7.05 -17.58 6.68
CA PRO A 312 -6.05 -17.61 5.62
C PRO A 312 -4.82 -18.41 6.06
N LEU A 313 -4.07 -18.92 5.08
CA LEU A 313 -2.80 -19.60 5.32
C LEU A 313 -1.68 -18.59 5.62
N VAL A 314 -1.69 -17.45 4.93
CA VAL A 314 -0.76 -16.33 5.14
C VAL A 314 -1.57 -15.04 5.28
N GLU A 315 -1.15 -14.21 6.23
CA GLU A 315 -1.61 -12.83 6.40
C GLU A 315 -0.40 -11.92 6.40
N ARG A 316 -0.43 -10.85 5.59
CA ARG A 316 0.63 -9.84 5.55
C ARG A 316 0.05 -8.47 5.86
N PRO A 317 0.61 -7.71 6.81
CA PRO A 317 0.11 -6.39 7.11
C PRO A 317 0.40 -5.42 5.95
N HIS A 318 -0.41 -4.37 5.80
CA HIS A 318 -0.19 -3.29 4.83
C HIS A 318 1.11 -2.50 5.01
N SER A 319 1.84 -2.74 6.10
CA SER A 319 3.22 -2.31 6.26
C SER A 319 4.24 -3.10 5.42
N GLU A 320 3.92 -4.33 5.02
CA GLU A 320 4.79 -5.23 4.24
C GLU A 320 4.25 -5.55 2.84
N SER A 321 2.94 -5.59 2.65
CA SER A 321 2.27 -5.93 1.38
C SER A 321 0.91 -5.25 1.33
N ARG A 322 0.49 -4.67 0.19
CA ARG A 322 -0.75 -3.87 0.09
C ARG A 322 -1.72 -4.33 -1.00
N SER A 323 -1.31 -5.29 -1.83
CA SER A 323 -2.13 -5.86 -2.90
C SER A 323 -1.47 -7.15 -3.40
N ILE A 324 -1.56 -8.22 -2.62
CA ILE A 324 -1.02 -9.54 -2.98
C ILE A 324 -1.83 -10.08 -4.16
N THR A 325 -1.14 -10.30 -5.27
CA THR A 325 -1.77 -10.76 -6.50
C THR A 325 -1.92 -12.27 -6.56
N GLY A 326 -1.29 -13.01 -5.65
CA GLY A 326 -1.18 -14.47 -5.73
C GLY A 326 -0.06 -14.90 -6.68
N GLY A 327 -0.12 -16.14 -7.17
CA GLY A 327 0.90 -16.66 -8.08
C GLY A 327 0.82 -18.17 -8.31
N PHE A 328 1.98 -18.83 -8.48
CA PHE A 328 2.09 -20.20 -9.00
C PHE A 328 3.07 -21.06 -8.20
N VAL A 329 2.84 -22.38 -8.20
CA VAL A 329 3.83 -23.34 -7.67
C VAL A 329 4.89 -23.65 -8.73
N TYR A 330 6.15 -23.41 -8.40
CA TYR A 330 7.26 -23.53 -9.33
C TYR A 330 7.76 -24.98 -9.49
N TYR A 331 7.92 -25.40 -10.75
CA TYR A 331 8.53 -26.69 -11.11
C TYR A 331 9.46 -26.61 -12.34
N GLY A 332 9.83 -25.39 -12.76
CA GLY A 332 10.79 -25.16 -13.85
C GLY A 332 12.18 -25.69 -13.52
N ARG A 333 13.05 -25.83 -14.52
CA ARG A 333 14.39 -26.41 -14.37
C ARG A 333 15.43 -25.39 -13.93
N ARG A 334 15.21 -24.10 -14.16
CA ARG A 334 16.19 -23.04 -13.86
C ARG A 334 16.49 -22.90 -12.37
N PHE A 335 15.49 -23.09 -11.49
CA PHE A 335 15.62 -22.95 -10.05
C PHE A 335 15.21 -24.21 -9.28
N PRO A 336 16.03 -25.28 -9.29
CA PRO A 336 15.69 -26.54 -8.62
C PRO A 336 15.34 -26.37 -7.12
N ASP A 337 16.01 -25.43 -6.45
CA ASP A 337 15.75 -25.12 -5.03
C ASP A 337 14.37 -24.49 -4.78
N LEU A 338 13.70 -23.99 -5.82
CA LEU A 338 12.33 -23.48 -5.73
C LEU A 338 11.26 -24.51 -6.11
N HIS A 339 11.63 -25.78 -6.37
CA HIS A 339 10.63 -26.81 -6.68
C HIS A 339 9.61 -26.98 -5.56
N GLY A 340 8.32 -26.94 -5.90
CA GLY A 340 7.21 -27.04 -4.96
C GLY A 340 7.02 -25.80 -4.07
N VAL A 341 7.76 -24.71 -4.33
CA VAL A 341 7.54 -23.42 -3.68
C VAL A 341 6.38 -22.72 -4.36
N TYR A 342 5.40 -22.27 -3.57
CA TYR A 342 4.40 -21.31 -4.04
C TYR A 342 5.02 -19.92 -4.07
N LEU A 343 5.19 -19.39 -5.28
CA LEU A 343 5.69 -18.05 -5.53
C LEU A 343 4.50 -17.11 -5.69
N TYR A 344 4.53 -15.98 -4.99
CA TYR A 344 3.50 -14.96 -5.08
C TYR A 344 4.11 -13.56 -5.02
N GLY A 345 3.35 -12.57 -5.51
CA GLY A 345 3.79 -11.20 -5.66
C GLY A 345 2.80 -10.21 -5.07
N ASP A 346 3.22 -8.95 -5.02
CA ASP A 346 2.40 -7.84 -4.56
C ASP A 346 2.48 -6.67 -5.55
N TYR A 347 1.31 -6.17 -5.98
CA TYR A 347 1.19 -5.15 -7.03
C TYR A 347 1.72 -3.79 -6.58
N SER A 348 1.54 -3.42 -5.30
CA SER A 348 1.87 -2.08 -4.82
C SER A 348 3.32 -1.92 -4.36
N THR A 349 3.92 -3.01 -3.88
CA THR A 349 5.30 -3.03 -3.36
C THR A 349 6.28 -3.64 -4.36
N GLY A 350 5.82 -4.46 -5.31
CA GLY A 350 6.69 -5.15 -6.26
C GLY A 350 7.51 -6.28 -5.64
N LYS A 351 7.22 -6.65 -4.38
CA LYS A 351 7.89 -7.75 -3.68
C LYS A 351 7.44 -9.11 -4.20
N VAL A 352 8.37 -10.05 -4.24
CA VAL A 352 8.14 -11.46 -4.57
C VAL A 352 8.51 -12.31 -3.37
N TRP A 353 7.63 -13.21 -3.01
CA TRP A 353 7.78 -14.12 -1.89
C TRP A 353 7.71 -15.57 -2.35
N GLY A 354 8.36 -16.45 -1.60
CA GLY A 354 8.21 -17.88 -1.74
C GLY A 354 7.80 -18.51 -0.42
N LEU A 355 6.92 -19.50 -0.45
CA LEU A 355 6.62 -20.35 0.70
C LEU A 355 6.56 -21.82 0.32
N ARG A 356 6.93 -22.69 1.27
CA ARG A 356 6.72 -24.14 1.19
C ARG A 356 5.68 -24.56 2.22
N TYR A 357 4.74 -25.37 1.77
CA TYR A 357 3.69 -25.93 2.62
C TYR A 357 3.74 -27.45 2.56
N ASP A 358 3.98 -28.06 3.72
CA ASP A 358 4.06 -29.51 3.87
C ASP A 358 3.46 -29.95 5.20
N ASN A 359 2.85 -31.13 5.22
CA ASN A 359 2.26 -31.74 6.42
C ASN A 359 1.37 -30.79 7.24
N GLY A 360 0.55 -29.99 6.56
CA GLY A 360 -0.44 -29.12 7.22
C GLY A 360 0.08 -27.74 7.66
N ARG A 361 1.36 -27.40 7.42
CA ARG A 361 1.96 -26.15 7.88
C ARG A 361 2.96 -25.55 6.89
N ILE A 362 3.23 -24.25 7.05
CA ILE A 362 4.33 -23.58 6.36
C ILE A 362 5.65 -24.04 6.99
N THR A 363 6.58 -24.53 6.16
CA THR A 363 7.90 -25.01 6.60
C THR A 363 9.04 -24.06 6.24
N TRP A 364 8.81 -23.17 5.27
CA TRP A 364 9.73 -22.13 4.84
C TRP A 364 8.93 -21.00 4.20
N HIS A 365 9.31 -19.75 4.47
CA HIS A 365 8.70 -18.56 3.92
C HIS A 365 9.74 -17.45 3.87
N GLN A 366 9.99 -16.88 2.70
CA GLN A 366 11.05 -15.90 2.52
C GLN A 366 10.67 -14.87 1.44
N GLU A 367 11.14 -13.63 1.62
CA GLU A 367 11.21 -12.66 0.54
C GLU A 367 12.32 -13.07 -0.42
N LEU A 368 11.99 -13.09 -1.71
CA LEU A 368 12.86 -13.60 -2.78
C LEU A 368 13.41 -12.49 -3.68
N ALA A 369 12.62 -11.44 -3.92
CA ALA A 369 13.02 -10.26 -4.66
C ALA A 369 12.21 -9.03 -4.21
N ASP A 370 12.84 -7.86 -4.27
CA ASP A 370 12.21 -6.55 -4.10
C ASP A 370 12.43 -5.80 -5.41
N THR A 371 11.35 -5.41 -6.08
CA THR A 371 11.40 -4.96 -7.48
C THR A 371 10.58 -3.69 -7.65
N PRO A 372 10.93 -2.82 -8.61
CA PRO A 372 10.14 -1.61 -8.86
C PRO A 372 8.81 -1.89 -9.60
N LEU A 373 8.51 -3.15 -9.90
CA LEU A 373 7.44 -3.59 -10.79
C LEU A 373 6.06 -3.50 -10.13
N ALA A 374 5.03 -3.23 -10.94
CA ALA A 374 3.65 -3.35 -10.54
C ALA A 374 3.13 -4.76 -10.89
N ILE A 375 3.48 -5.76 -10.06
CA ILE A 375 3.29 -7.18 -10.36
C ILE A 375 1.81 -7.56 -10.31
N LEU A 376 1.20 -7.84 -11.46
CA LEU A 376 -0.21 -8.28 -11.55
C LEU A 376 -0.42 -9.79 -11.48
N GLY A 377 0.67 -10.54 -11.52
CA GLY A 377 0.63 -11.99 -11.45
C GLY A 377 1.83 -12.58 -12.12
N PHE A 378 1.75 -13.90 -12.30
CA PHE A 378 2.80 -14.69 -12.90
C PHE A 378 2.20 -15.52 -14.02
N GLY A 379 3.04 -15.97 -14.93
CA GLY A 379 2.70 -16.99 -15.91
C GLY A 379 3.85 -17.96 -16.06
N THR A 380 3.61 -19.08 -16.73
CA THR A 380 4.65 -20.06 -17.01
C THR A 380 4.74 -20.39 -18.49
N ASP A 381 5.95 -20.68 -18.97
CA ASP A 381 6.11 -21.33 -20.27
C ASP A 381 5.82 -22.84 -20.21
N ALA A 382 5.92 -23.51 -21.37
CA ALA A 382 5.75 -24.96 -21.48
C ALA A 382 6.82 -25.78 -20.71
N ALA A 383 7.94 -25.18 -20.30
CA ALA A 383 8.96 -25.81 -19.47
C ALA A 383 8.71 -25.61 -17.96
N GLY A 384 7.69 -24.83 -17.59
CA GLY A 384 7.39 -24.47 -16.21
C GLY A 384 8.27 -23.34 -15.67
N GLU A 385 9.00 -22.63 -16.53
CA GLU A 385 9.74 -21.43 -16.12
C GLU A 385 8.77 -20.28 -15.89
N ILE A 386 9.03 -19.52 -14.83
CA ILE A 386 8.12 -18.49 -14.35
C ILE A 386 8.47 -17.11 -14.91
N TYR A 387 7.43 -16.37 -15.28
CA TYR A 387 7.49 -14.99 -15.72
C TYR A 387 6.64 -14.12 -14.80
N LEU A 388 7.07 -12.89 -14.59
CA LEU A 388 6.36 -11.84 -13.85
C LEU A 388 5.71 -10.91 -14.86
N VAL A 389 4.42 -10.60 -14.66
CA VAL A 389 3.67 -9.67 -15.50
C VAL A 389 3.62 -8.31 -14.81
N ASP A 390 4.30 -7.32 -15.39
CA ASP A 390 4.31 -5.94 -14.89
C ASP A 390 3.28 -5.10 -15.63
N TYR A 391 2.36 -4.47 -14.89
CA TYR A 391 1.36 -3.56 -15.46
C TYR A 391 2.00 -2.38 -16.22
N GLY A 392 3.26 -2.04 -15.91
CA GLY A 392 4.07 -1.07 -16.63
C GLY A 392 4.35 -1.40 -18.10
N GLY A 393 4.02 -2.61 -18.57
CA GLY A 393 4.04 -2.96 -20.00
C GLY A 393 5.14 -3.93 -20.41
N ALA A 394 5.78 -4.60 -19.45
CA ALA A 394 6.85 -5.55 -19.75
C ALA A 394 6.67 -6.88 -19.02
N ILE A 395 7.32 -7.92 -19.54
CA ILE A 395 7.37 -9.24 -18.92
C ILE A 395 8.79 -9.47 -18.42
N TYR A 396 8.89 -9.94 -17.18
CA TYR A 396 10.15 -10.17 -16.49
C TYR A 396 10.32 -11.64 -16.12
N GLN A 397 11.56 -12.03 -15.84
CA GLN A 397 11.94 -13.31 -15.26
C GLN A 397 12.77 -13.05 -14.01
N LEU A 398 12.81 -14.03 -13.10
CA LEU A 398 13.76 -13.99 -11.99
C LEU A 398 15.14 -14.43 -12.47
N GLU A 399 16.18 -13.85 -11.87
CA GLU A 399 17.55 -14.33 -11.98
C GLU A 399 18.28 -14.21 -10.63
N PRO A 400 19.28 -15.06 -10.34
CA PRO A 400 20.02 -14.98 -9.08
C PRO A 400 20.68 -13.61 -8.93
N SER A 401 20.56 -12.99 -7.76
CA SER A 401 21.22 -11.73 -7.46
C SER A 401 22.74 -11.89 -7.54
N PRO A 402 23.46 -10.89 -8.07
CA PRO A 402 24.91 -10.96 -8.13
C PRO A 402 25.47 -10.73 -6.71
N PRO A 403 26.69 -11.21 -6.41
CA PRO A 403 27.36 -10.86 -5.16
C PRO A 403 27.48 -9.33 -5.02
N GLN A 404 27.16 -8.79 -3.84
CA GLN A 404 27.25 -7.36 -3.61
C GLN A 404 28.73 -6.92 -3.57
N THR A 405 29.14 -6.10 -4.53
CA THR A 405 30.47 -5.47 -4.56
C THR A 405 30.36 -4.02 -4.13
N ALA A 406 30.11 -3.77 -2.84
CA ALA A 406 30.17 -2.42 -2.31
C ALA A 406 31.64 -2.03 -2.03
N PRO A 407 32.08 -0.80 -2.34
CA PRO A 407 33.46 -0.37 -2.10
C PRO A 407 33.81 -0.35 -0.60
N HIS A 408 32.80 -0.20 0.27
CA HIS A 408 32.90 -0.26 1.73
C HIS A 408 31.68 -0.96 2.31
N SER A 409 31.78 -1.49 3.54
CA SER A 409 30.64 -2.00 4.28
C SER A 409 29.67 -0.88 4.64
N PHE A 410 28.37 -1.18 4.59
CA PHE A 410 27.35 -0.23 5.04
C PHE A 410 27.58 0.14 6.52
N PRO A 411 27.52 1.43 6.89
CA PRO A 411 27.81 1.90 8.25
C PRO A 411 26.79 1.35 9.24
N ARG A 412 27.25 0.73 10.32
CA ARG A 412 26.39 0.25 11.41
C ARG A 412 26.37 1.21 12.59
N ARG A 413 27.32 2.14 12.65
CA ARG A 413 27.31 3.26 13.59
C ARG A 413 27.11 4.58 12.88
N LEU A 414 26.47 5.53 13.55
CA LEU A 414 26.22 6.86 12.99
C LEU A 414 27.54 7.59 12.70
N SER A 415 28.57 7.36 13.51
CA SER A 415 29.92 7.90 13.30
C SER A 415 30.59 7.42 12.01
N GLU A 416 30.15 6.29 11.45
CA GLU A 416 30.71 5.69 10.24
C GLU A 416 30.05 6.23 8.97
N THR A 417 28.95 6.98 9.08
CA THR A 417 28.14 7.42 7.94
C THR A 417 28.79 8.51 7.09
N GLY A 418 29.71 9.28 7.69
CA GLY A 418 30.29 10.48 7.09
C GLY A 418 29.33 11.67 7.01
N LEU A 419 28.19 11.61 7.71
CA LEU A 419 27.25 12.73 7.87
C LEU A 419 27.65 13.69 9.00
N PHE A 420 28.57 13.28 9.87
CA PHE A 420 29.01 14.02 11.06
C PHE A 420 30.52 14.17 11.05
N THR A 421 31.02 15.33 11.47
CA THR A 421 32.43 15.50 11.87
C THR A 421 32.66 15.01 13.30
N SER A 422 31.65 15.14 14.17
CA SER A 422 31.64 14.60 15.52
C SER A 422 30.21 14.21 15.91
N VAL A 423 29.94 12.92 16.10
CA VAL A 423 28.62 12.45 16.55
C VAL A 423 28.37 12.80 18.01
N ALA A 424 29.39 12.65 18.86
CA ALA A 424 29.29 12.95 20.29
C ALA A 424 28.96 14.43 20.57
N GLU A 425 29.52 15.34 19.78
CA GLU A 425 29.22 16.78 19.88
C GLU A 425 28.05 17.19 18.97
N HIS A 426 27.45 16.24 18.25
CA HIS A 426 26.38 16.44 17.27
C HIS A 426 26.72 17.52 16.22
N GLN A 427 27.95 17.50 15.74
CA GLN A 427 28.44 18.36 14.67
C GLN A 427 28.31 17.65 13.33
N LEU A 428 27.42 18.16 12.49
CA LEU A 428 27.18 17.67 11.14
C LEU A 428 28.35 18.05 10.23
N ALA A 429 28.57 17.27 9.18
CA ALA A 429 29.57 17.65 8.17
C ALA A 429 29.16 18.97 7.48
N PRO A 430 30.11 19.86 7.14
CA PRO A 430 29.79 21.23 6.72
C PRO A 430 28.91 21.36 5.47
N GLY A 431 28.82 20.33 4.62
CA GLY A 431 27.98 20.32 3.42
C GLY A 431 26.51 19.96 3.67
N LEU A 432 26.11 19.67 4.91
CA LEU A 432 24.72 19.38 5.27
C LEU A 432 23.96 20.67 5.56
N ILE A 433 22.88 20.90 4.82
CA ILE A 433 22.09 22.13 4.90
C ILE A 433 20.98 21.94 5.94
N PRO A 434 20.98 22.67 7.07
CA PRO A 434 19.92 22.57 8.06
C PRO A 434 18.61 23.15 7.53
N TYR A 435 17.48 22.59 7.97
CA TYR A 435 16.17 23.11 7.62
C TYR A 435 15.11 22.81 8.68
N SER A 436 13.98 23.52 8.57
CA SER A 436 12.77 23.34 9.36
C SER A 436 11.53 23.29 8.46
N VAL A 437 10.42 22.81 9.00
CA VAL A 437 9.15 22.66 8.27
C VAL A 437 8.05 23.49 8.93
N ASN A 438 7.08 23.95 8.14
CA ASN A 438 5.94 24.72 8.64
C ASN A 438 5.01 23.90 9.55
N SER A 439 4.66 22.68 9.13
CA SER A 439 3.77 21.77 9.87
C SER A 439 4.51 20.44 10.11
N PRO A 440 5.12 20.23 11.29
CA PRO A 440 5.83 19.00 11.57
C PRO A 440 4.85 17.83 11.78
N LEU A 441 5.18 16.66 11.21
CA LEU A 441 4.53 15.38 11.55
C LEU A 441 4.58 15.15 13.07
N TRP A 442 3.55 14.57 13.66
CA TRP A 442 3.55 14.14 15.07
C TRP A 442 4.50 12.95 15.29
N SER A 443 5.29 12.98 16.38
CA SER A 443 6.19 11.88 16.75
C SER A 443 6.38 11.85 18.25
N ASP A 444 5.28 11.65 18.98
CA ASP A 444 5.25 11.46 20.44
C ASP A 444 5.99 12.54 21.24
N GLY A 445 5.80 13.80 20.84
CA GLY A 445 6.41 14.96 21.50
C GLY A 445 7.87 15.25 21.16
N ALA A 446 8.52 14.45 20.31
CA ALA A 446 9.95 14.62 20.04
C ALA A 446 10.31 15.90 19.27
N ALA A 447 11.36 16.58 19.74
CA ALA A 447 12.07 17.64 19.03
C ALA A 447 12.75 17.06 17.80
N LYS A 448 12.91 17.86 16.74
CA LYS A 448 13.53 17.39 15.49
C LYS A 448 14.55 18.38 14.95
N GLY A 449 15.78 17.93 14.77
CA GLY A 449 16.75 18.55 13.88
C GLY A 449 16.67 17.91 12.50
N ARG A 450 16.82 18.68 11.42
CA ARG A 450 16.75 18.15 10.05
C ARG A 450 17.83 18.76 9.15
N TRP A 451 18.37 17.94 8.26
CA TRP A 451 19.40 18.35 7.31
C TRP A 451 19.22 17.68 5.94
N ILE A 452 19.62 18.40 4.89
CA ILE A 452 19.71 17.89 3.51
C ILE A 452 21.19 17.67 3.19
N ALA A 453 21.55 16.48 2.77
CA ALA A 453 22.88 16.14 2.26
C ALA A 453 22.78 15.82 0.76
N LEU A 454 23.49 16.57 -0.07
CA LEU A 454 23.50 16.41 -1.53
C LEU A 454 24.91 16.02 -2.00
N PRO A 455 25.08 14.94 -2.79
CA PRO A 455 26.39 14.45 -3.18
C PRO A 455 27.17 15.45 -4.05
N GLY A 456 28.35 15.84 -3.59
CA GLY A 456 29.14 16.90 -4.21
C GLY A 456 28.35 18.21 -4.28
N GLU A 457 28.20 18.72 -5.49
CA GLU A 457 27.43 19.94 -5.80
C GLU A 457 26.15 19.63 -6.59
N SER A 458 25.71 18.36 -6.61
CA SER A 458 24.52 17.92 -7.33
C SER A 458 23.28 18.74 -6.99
N GLN A 459 22.42 19.00 -7.96
CA GLN A 459 21.27 19.88 -7.78
C GLN A 459 19.97 19.08 -7.65
N VAL A 460 18.93 19.76 -7.15
CA VAL A 460 17.57 19.25 -6.94
C VAL A 460 16.67 19.85 -8.02
N GLU A 461 15.81 19.02 -8.62
CA GLU A 461 14.77 19.50 -9.52
C GLU A 461 13.62 20.11 -8.70
N PHE A 462 13.49 21.43 -8.78
CA PHE A 462 12.47 22.19 -8.08
C PHE A 462 11.11 22.08 -8.78
N THR A 463 10.04 21.99 -7.99
CA THR A 463 8.66 22.18 -8.45
C THR A 463 7.87 23.00 -7.45
N ASP A 464 6.97 23.87 -7.93
CA ASP A 464 6.05 24.61 -7.08
C ASP A 464 4.86 23.76 -6.58
N LYS A 465 4.67 22.58 -7.17
CA LYS A 465 3.61 21.61 -6.86
C LYS A 465 4.19 20.21 -6.67
N GLY A 466 3.91 19.59 -5.53
CA GLY A 466 4.32 18.21 -5.23
C GLY A 466 5.74 18.08 -4.67
N ALA A 467 6.28 16.88 -4.75
CA ALA A 467 7.61 16.54 -4.25
C ALA A 467 8.72 17.01 -5.20
N TRP A 468 9.81 17.52 -4.64
CA TRP A 468 11.04 17.80 -5.38
C TRP A 468 11.74 16.50 -5.78
N GLN A 469 12.51 16.52 -6.88
CA GLN A 469 13.31 15.37 -7.28
C GLN A 469 14.76 15.55 -6.86
N PHE A 470 15.30 14.56 -6.16
CA PHE A 470 16.65 14.61 -5.62
C PHE A 470 17.61 13.78 -6.46
N PRO A 471 18.90 14.15 -6.48
CA PRO A 471 19.92 13.38 -7.17
C PRO A 471 20.25 12.09 -6.42
N GLU A 472 20.62 11.05 -7.16
CA GLU A 472 21.10 9.75 -6.63
C GLU A 472 22.21 9.98 -5.59
N GLY A 473 22.09 9.35 -4.42
CA GLY A 473 22.99 9.51 -3.29
C GLY A 473 22.61 10.63 -2.30
N ALA A 474 21.51 11.35 -2.53
CA ALA A 474 20.98 12.31 -1.56
C ALA A 474 20.56 11.63 -0.26
N VAL A 475 20.79 12.31 0.87
CA VAL A 475 20.38 11.84 2.21
C VAL A 475 19.64 12.94 2.94
N LEU A 476 18.42 12.63 3.39
CA LEU A 476 17.67 13.47 4.32
C LEU A 476 17.88 12.93 5.73
N VAL A 477 18.45 13.76 6.60
CA VAL A 477 18.81 13.39 7.97
C VAL A 477 17.81 14.02 8.92
N LYS A 478 17.33 13.26 9.90
CA LYS A 478 16.48 13.77 10.98
C LYS A 478 16.90 13.17 12.31
N THR A 479 17.23 14.01 13.28
CA THR A 479 17.49 13.57 14.66
C THR A 479 16.29 13.90 15.52
N PHE A 480 15.80 12.91 16.26
CA PHE A 480 14.68 13.02 17.20
C PHE A 480 15.23 13.04 18.62
N SER A 481 14.70 13.96 19.43
CA SER A 481 15.10 14.11 20.83
C SER A 481 13.87 14.23 21.73
N LEU A 482 13.93 13.57 22.88
CA LEU A 482 12.90 13.65 23.93
C LEU A 482 13.43 14.47 25.11
N ASP A 483 12.52 15.15 25.80
CA ASP A 483 12.85 15.86 27.03
C ASP A 483 12.80 14.85 28.21
N CYS A 484 13.97 14.46 28.73
CA CYS A 484 14.15 13.45 29.78
C CYS A 484 14.63 14.12 31.08
N ARG A 485 14.25 13.60 32.25
CA ARG A 485 14.90 14.00 33.51
C ARG A 485 16.27 13.37 33.68
N ASP A 486 17.22 14.17 34.14
CA ASP A 486 18.47 13.73 34.77
C ASP A 486 18.59 14.42 36.13
N GLY A 487 18.22 13.72 37.21
CA GLY A 487 18.04 14.34 38.53
C GLY A 487 16.89 15.36 38.55
N GLU A 488 17.14 16.58 39.03
CA GLU A 488 16.14 17.67 39.06
C GLU A 488 16.02 18.45 37.73
N ALA A 489 16.93 18.24 36.78
CA ALA A 489 16.95 18.97 35.51
C ALA A 489 16.26 18.19 34.37
N VAL A 490 15.55 18.89 33.49
CA VAL A 490 15.08 18.35 32.20
C VAL A 490 16.17 18.59 31.16
N ALA A 491 16.71 17.51 30.62
CA ALA A 491 17.72 17.51 29.56
C ALA A 491 17.12 16.91 28.28
N ARG A 492 17.41 17.55 27.15
CA ARG A 492 17.02 17.02 25.84
C ARG A 492 17.97 15.91 25.44
N ARG A 493 17.43 14.71 25.27
CA ARG A 493 18.19 13.51 24.94
C ARG A 493 17.84 13.03 23.54
N LYS A 494 18.87 12.80 22.72
CA LYS A 494 18.72 12.21 21.38
C LYS A 494 18.35 10.75 21.54
N VAL A 495 17.30 10.32 20.83
CA VAL A 495 16.80 8.94 20.88
C VAL A 495 16.99 8.23 19.54
N GLU A 496 16.81 8.95 18.43
CA GLU A 496 16.90 8.38 17.09
C GLU A 496 17.52 9.36 16.11
N THR A 497 18.42 8.89 15.23
CA THR A 497 18.71 9.59 13.97
C THR A 497 18.21 8.73 12.82
N ARG A 498 17.26 9.27 12.05
CA ARG A 498 16.67 8.63 10.88
C ARG A 498 17.23 9.23 9.60
N LEU A 499 17.65 8.36 8.70
CA LEU A 499 18.12 8.70 7.36
C LEU A 499 17.07 8.25 6.35
N LEU A 500 16.77 9.10 5.37
CA LEU A 500 16.11 8.70 4.13
C LEU A 500 17.14 8.86 3.02
N VAL A 501 17.55 7.76 2.41
CA VAL A 501 18.67 7.70 1.46
C VAL A 501 18.11 7.37 0.08
N LEU A 502 18.42 8.19 -0.92
CA LEU A 502 18.10 7.88 -2.32
C LEU A 502 19.23 7.06 -2.92
N GLN A 503 18.96 5.79 -3.21
CA GLN A 503 19.91 4.87 -3.82
C GLN A 503 19.22 3.93 -4.79
N GLN A 504 19.88 3.58 -5.89
CA GLN A 504 19.32 2.78 -6.97
C GLN A 504 17.98 3.35 -7.48
N LYS A 505 17.81 4.68 -7.46
CA LYS A 505 16.57 5.40 -7.77
C LYS A 505 15.40 5.15 -6.81
N GLU A 506 15.66 4.54 -5.65
CA GLU A 506 14.66 4.29 -4.61
C GLU A 506 15.05 4.94 -3.29
N TRP A 507 14.05 5.44 -2.56
CA TRP A 507 14.26 5.97 -1.22
C TRP A 507 14.20 4.83 -0.21
N VAL A 508 15.17 4.77 0.70
CA VAL A 508 15.21 3.76 1.77
C VAL A 508 15.43 4.44 3.12
N GLY A 509 14.62 4.04 4.10
CA GLY A 509 14.68 4.55 5.48
C GLY A 509 15.59 3.71 6.38
N TYR A 510 16.50 4.37 7.12
CA TYR A 510 17.35 3.75 8.13
C TYR A 510 17.24 4.50 9.46
N SER A 511 17.00 3.78 10.55
CA SER A 511 16.92 4.35 11.89
C SER A 511 18.17 3.95 12.68
N TYR A 512 18.80 4.90 13.35
CA TYR A 512 19.91 4.69 14.28
C TYR A 512 19.46 5.04 15.69
N GLU A 513 19.63 4.12 16.62
CA GLU A 513 19.30 4.28 18.03
C GLU A 513 20.48 4.85 18.80
N TRP A 514 20.29 5.99 19.46
CA TRP A 514 21.34 6.63 20.26
C TRP A 514 21.63 5.85 21.55
N ASN A 515 22.92 5.74 21.88
CA ASN A 515 23.36 5.11 23.12
C ASN A 515 23.05 5.97 24.36
N ASP A 516 23.19 5.35 25.53
CA ASP A 516 22.94 6.01 26.81
C ASP A 516 23.92 7.16 27.09
N GLU A 517 25.15 7.02 26.62
CA GLU A 517 26.23 7.99 26.79
C GLU A 517 26.09 9.21 25.86
N GLN A 518 25.15 9.19 24.91
CA GLN A 518 24.94 10.25 23.92
C GLN A 518 26.16 10.53 23.02
N THR A 519 27.01 9.53 22.84
CA THR A 519 28.27 9.64 22.06
C THR A 519 28.15 9.11 20.64
N ASP A 520 27.25 8.16 20.39
CA ASP A 520 27.03 7.54 19.08
C ASP A 520 25.63 6.92 18.97
N ALA A 521 25.29 6.40 17.80
CA ALA A 521 24.04 5.66 17.57
C ALA A 521 24.27 4.41 16.69
N GLU A 522 23.55 3.33 16.97
CA GLU A 522 23.66 2.05 16.28
C GLU A 522 22.47 1.79 15.35
N LEU A 523 22.74 1.18 14.19
CA LEU A 523 21.71 0.86 13.20
C LEU A 523 20.68 -0.13 13.77
N VAL A 524 19.41 0.27 13.74
CA VAL A 524 18.27 -0.54 14.17
C VAL A 524 18.06 -1.74 13.23
N PRO A 525 17.65 -2.93 13.73
CA PRO A 525 17.31 -4.08 12.90
C PRO A 525 16.23 -3.82 11.84
N ALA A 526 16.19 -4.65 10.79
CA ALA A 526 15.27 -4.49 9.65
C ALA A 526 13.79 -4.43 10.04
N ALA A 527 13.40 -5.23 11.04
CA ALA A 527 12.05 -5.31 11.59
C ALA A 527 11.68 -4.13 12.52
N GLY A 528 12.57 -3.15 12.69
CA GLY A 528 12.41 -2.09 13.68
C GLY A 528 12.72 -2.59 15.09
N ALA A 529 12.50 -1.72 16.07
CA ALA A 529 12.70 -2.02 17.48
C ALA A 529 11.84 -1.11 18.35
N ASP A 530 11.68 -1.47 19.61
CA ASP A 530 11.00 -0.66 20.62
C ASP A 530 11.96 -0.44 21.79
N ARG A 531 12.02 0.79 22.32
CA ARG A 531 12.75 1.09 23.56
C ARG A 531 11.94 1.99 24.46
N VAL A 532 12.00 1.75 25.77
CA VAL A 532 11.35 2.61 26.77
C VAL A 532 12.31 3.72 27.18
N TYR A 533 11.81 4.96 27.16
CA TYR A 533 12.51 6.14 27.66
C TYR A 533 11.74 6.79 28.82
N PRO A 534 12.43 7.28 29.86
CA PRO A 534 11.82 8.11 30.89
C PRO A 534 11.68 9.54 30.36
N VAL A 535 10.44 10.00 30.17
CA VAL A 535 10.13 11.31 29.61
C VAL A 535 9.52 12.20 30.68
N SER A 536 9.91 13.47 30.72
CA SER A 536 9.54 14.43 31.77
C SER A 536 8.77 15.61 31.20
N ASP A 537 7.60 15.32 30.63
CA ASP A 537 6.76 16.33 29.96
C ASP A 537 5.77 17.04 30.90
N THR A 538 5.76 16.70 32.20
CA THR A 538 4.83 17.28 33.17
C THR A 538 5.58 18.15 34.18
N ALA A 539 4.97 19.25 34.61
CA ALA A 539 5.48 20.12 35.67
C ALA A 539 5.48 19.47 37.08
N GLY A 540 5.54 18.13 37.17
CA GLY A 540 5.56 17.33 38.40
C GLY A 540 6.81 16.45 38.51
N ASP A 541 6.99 15.77 39.65
CA ASP A 541 8.21 15.03 40.02
C ASP A 541 8.35 13.63 39.38
N ASP A 542 7.29 13.08 38.78
CA ASP A 542 7.31 11.72 38.22
C ASP A 542 7.55 11.72 36.70
N ALA A 543 8.66 11.11 36.26
CA ALA A 543 8.90 10.83 34.84
C ALA A 543 7.94 9.72 34.37
N ARG A 544 7.33 9.89 33.19
CA ARG A 544 6.50 8.84 32.58
C ARG A 544 7.38 7.95 31.71
N GLU A 545 7.10 6.65 31.69
CA GLU A 545 7.68 5.76 30.70
C GLU A 545 6.98 5.95 29.35
N GLN A 546 7.77 6.14 28.30
CA GLN A 546 7.31 6.18 26.91
C GLN A 546 8.02 5.11 26.10
N VAL A 547 7.25 4.26 25.42
CA VAL A 547 7.80 3.41 24.35
C VAL A 547 8.09 4.30 23.15
N TRP A 548 9.33 4.27 22.65
CA TRP A 548 9.72 4.81 21.37
C TRP A 548 9.78 3.68 20.35
N ARG A 549 8.94 3.76 19.32
CA ARG A 549 8.92 2.83 18.19
C ARG A 549 9.91 3.30 17.13
N PHE A 550 11.01 2.57 16.97
CA PHE A 550 11.87 2.71 15.79
C PHE A 550 11.20 1.96 14.63
N PRO A 551 10.77 2.66 13.56
CA PRO A 551 10.09 2.00 12.46
C PRO A 551 11.03 1.01 11.77
N SER A 552 10.48 -0.13 11.36
CA SER A 552 11.10 -1.03 10.40
C SER A 552 11.36 -0.31 9.07
N ARG A 553 12.24 -0.90 8.26
CA ARG A 553 12.52 -0.38 6.91
C ARG A 553 11.23 -0.34 6.07
N ALA A 554 10.36 -1.34 6.23
CA ALA A 554 9.07 -1.42 5.55
C ALA A 554 8.07 -0.36 6.07
N GLU A 555 7.97 -0.15 7.39
CA GLU A 555 7.11 0.88 7.99
C GLU A 555 7.49 2.30 7.52
N CYS A 556 8.78 2.59 7.31
CA CYS A 556 9.19 3.86 6.69
C CYS A 556 8.53 4.05 5.32
N MET A 557 8.52 3.01 4.50
CA MET A 557 7.96 3.05 3.14
C MET A 557 6.43 3.00 3.11
N VAL A 558 5.77 2.87 4.27
CA VAL A 558 4.31 3.04 4.36
C VAL A 558 3.92 4.46 3.99
N CYS A 559 4.60 5.44 4.59
CA CYS A 559 4.36 6.86 4.35
C CYS A 559 5.19 7.39 3.18
N HIS A 560 6.41 6.89 3.01
CA HIS A 560 7.32 7.28 1.92
C HIS A 560 7.00 6.48 0.65
N SER A 561 5.75 6.47 0.21
CA SER A 561 5.28 5.69 -0.94
C SER A 561 5.45 6.42 -2.27
N ARG A 562 5.38 5.67 -3.39
CA ARG A 562 5.34 6.22 -4.75
C ARG A 562 4.17 7.19 -4.93
N ALA A 563 3.00 6.86 -4.38
CA ALA A 563 1.80 7.71 -4.45
C ALA A 563 1.98 9.05 -3.72
N ALA A 564 2.76 9.08 -2.64
CA ALA A 564 3.04 10.30 -1.87
C ALA A 564 4.26 11.08 -2.38
N GLY A 565 4.95 10.61 -3.42
CA GLY A 565 6.16 11.24 -3.96
C GLY A 565 7.41 11.07 -3.09
N PHE A 566 7.42 10.07 -2.20
CA PHE A 566 8.48 9.71 -1.25
C PHE A 566 8.86 10.81 -0.23
N VAL A 567 9.29 12.01 -0.64
CA VAL A 567 9.81 13.04 0.27
C VAL A 567 8.70 13.93 0.81
N LEU A 568 8.23 13.64 2.03
CA LEU A 568 7.05 14.29 2.62
C LEU A 568 7.32 15.69 3.22
N GLY A 569 8.53 15.93 3.73
CA GLY A 569 8.85 17.13 4.51
C GLY A 569 9.67 18.20 3.78
N VAL A 570 10.36 17.84 2.69
CA VAL A 570 11.20 18.76 1.92
C VAL A 570 10.51 19.02 0.59
N ASN A 571 9.64 20.03 0.60
CA ASN A 571 8.88 20.49 -0.56
C ASN A 571 8.52 21.97 -0.37
N THR A 572 8.06 22.60 -1.44
CA THR A 572 7.74 24.03 -1.46
C THR A 572 6.79 24.47 -0.35
N LEU A 573 5.74 23.68 -0.06
CA LEU A 573 4.73 24.00 0.98
C LEU A 573 5.32 24.04 2.40
N GLN A 574 6.23 23.12 2.70
CA GLN A 574 6.87 23.03 4.02
C GLN A 574 8.07 23.97 4.17
N MET A 575 8.78 24.20 3.05
CA MET A 575 10.06 24.90 3.04
C MET A 575 9.91 26.41 2.84
N ASN A 576 8.77 26.91 2.33
CA ASN A 576 8.51 28.35 2.26
C ASN A 576 8.30 28.93 3.67
N LYS A 577 9.40 29.17 4.37
CA LYS A 577 9.45 29.55 5.79
C LYS A 577 10.76 30.26 6.08
N VAL A 578 10.74 31.23 6.99
CA VAL A 578 11.96 31.80 7.58
C VAL A 578 12.56 30.81 8.57
N HIS A 579 13.81 30.41 8.34
CA HIS A 579 14.58 29.51 9.19
C HIS A 579 15.75 30.24 9.82
N ASP A 580 16.04 29.91 11.08
CA ASP A 580 17.18 30.43 11.83
C ASP A 580 18.41 29.55 11.54
N TYR A 581 19.41 30.12 10.85
CA TYR A 581 20.68 29.46 10.52
C TYR A 581 21.79 29.79 11.54
N GLY A 582 21.42 30.35 12.70
CA GLY A 582 22.32 30.78 13.77
C GLY A 582 22.94 32.16 13.52
N ALA A 583 23.48 32.41 12.32
CA ALA A 583 24.06 33.71 11.95
C ALA A 583 23.00 34.71 11.45
N ALA A 584 21.95 34.21 10.80
CA ALA A 584 20.85 35.00 10.28
C ALA A 584 19.58 34.13 10.16
N SER A 585 18.42 34.80 10.10
CA SER A 585 17.14 34.17 9.81
C SER A 585 16.61 34.62 8.46
N GLU A 586 16.42 33.69 7.53
CA GLU A 586 16.00 33.99 6.15
C GLU A 586 15.08 32.91 5.60
N ASN A 587 14.32 33.22 4.56
CA ASN A 587 13.49 32.23 3.89
C ASN A 587 14.35 31.11 3.26
N GLN A 588 14.01 29.87 3.56
CA GLN A 588 14.79 28.71 3.12
C GLN A 588 14.84 28.56 1.60
N LEU A 589 13.77 28.91 0.86
CA LEU A 589 13.77 28.80 -0.60
C LEU A 589 14.80 29.75 -1.23
N ALA A 590 14.85 31.00 -0.75
CA ALA A 590 15.85 31.99 -1.19
C ALA A 590 17.29 31.55 -0.85
N VAL A 591 17.49 30.98 0.35
CA VAL A 591 18.80 30.46 0.75
C VAL A 591 19.22 29.29 -0.14
N LEU A 592 18.33 28.34 -0.39
CA LEU A 592 18.62 27.17 -1.24
C LEU A 592 18.92 27.58 -2.68
N GLU A 593 18.19 28.55 -3.24
CA GLU A 593 18.48 29.12 -4.56
C GLU A 593 19.86 29.80 -4.58
N ARG A 594 20.16 30.66 -3.60
CA ARG A 594 21.46 31.34 -3.49
C ARG A 594 22.62 30.38 -3.33
N LEU A 595 22.41 29.24 -2.67
CA LEU A 595 23.39 28.17 -2.55
C LEU A 595 23.46 27.27 -3.80
N SER A 596 22.73 27.59 -4.88
CA SER A 596 22.66 26.81 -6.11
C SER A 596 22.25 25.37 -5.86
N VAL A 597 21.32 25.14 -4.93
CA VAL A 597 20.75 23.82 -4.64
C VAL A 597 19.82 23.37 -5.76
N PHE A 598 19.09 24.29 -6.39
CA PHE A 598 18.18 23.98 -7.47
C PHE A 598 18.86 24.06 -8.84
N GLU A 599 18.45 23.19 -9.77
CA GLU A 599 18.96 23.18 -11.14
C GLU A 599 18.64 24.47 -11.92
N LYS A 600 17.52 25.10 -11.57
CA LYS A 600 17.02 26.32 -12.18
C LYS A 600 16.58 27.28 -11.09
N GLU A 601 16.71 28.57 -11.39
CA GLU A 601 16.10 29.63 -10.58
C GLU A 601 14.59 29.43 -10.53
N HIS A 602 14.00 29.73 -9.38
CA HIS A 602 12.59 29.55 -9.17
C HIS A 602 11.82 30.68 -9.87
N PRO A 603 10.75 30.37 -10.64
CA PRO A 603 10.15 31.32 -11.59
C PRO A 603 9.35 32.48 -10.96
N LYS A 604 9.31 32.56 -9.62
CA LYS A 604 8.46 33.48 -8.86
C LYS A 604 9.24 34.01 -7.66
N GLU A 605 8.83 35.16 -7.16
CA GLU A 605 9.29 35.64 -5.86
C GLU A 605 8.82 34.71 -4.75
N VAL A 606 9.61 34.60 -3.68
CA VAL A 606 9.41 33.57 -2.65
C VAL A 606 8.07 33.70 -1.91
N ASP A 607 7.58 34.93 -1.74
CA ASP A 607 6.29 35.24 -1.13
C ASP A 607 5.08 34.80 -1.97
N GLN A 608 5.29 34.47 -3.25
CA GLN A 608 4.25 33.98 -4.16
C GLN A 608 4.05 32.46 -4.09
N TYR A 609 4.94 31.73 -3.42
CA TYR A 609 4.79 30.28 -3.24
C TYR A 609 3.82 29.97 -2.08
N PRO A 610 3.03 28.88 -2.18
CA PRO A 610 2.16 28.47 -1.10
C PRO A 610 3.00 27.98 0.10
N SER A 611 2.44 28.13 1.30
CA SER A 611 3.04 27.68 2.56
C SER A 611 1.97 27.00 3.42
N LEU A 612 2.35 25.96 4.15
CA LEU A 612 1.51 25.45 5.24
C LEU A 612 1.49 26.45 6.41
N ALA A 613 0.39 26.41 7.16
CA ALA A 613 0.30 27.05 8.46
C ALA A 613 0.97 26.19 9.54
N ASP A 614 1.56 26.82 10.57
CA ASP A 614 1.97 26.07 11.76
C ASP A 614 0.69 25.69 12.52
N PRO A 615 0.35 24.38 12.66
CA PRO A 615 -0.90 23.96 13.28
C PRO A 615 -1.04 24.41 14.74
N TYR A 616 0.06 24.82 15.37
CA TYR A 616 0.14 25.18 16.78
C TYR A 616 0.34 26.68 17.03
N ASP A 617 0.37 27.51 15.98
CA ASP A 617 0.45 28.96 16.07
C ASP A 617 -0.97 29.57 16.11
N ASP A 618 -1.41 30.00 17.29
CA ASP A 618 -2.75 30.55 17.49
C ASP A 618 -3.00 31.90 16.79
N ALA A 619 -1.96 32.55 16.27
CA ALA A 619 -2.13 33.75 15.45
C ALA A 619 -2.61 33.43 14.02
N GLN A 620 -2.48 32.19 13.57
CA GLN A 620 -2.86 31.78 12.21
C GLN A 620 -4.31 31.30 12.13
N PRO A 621 -4.97 31.43 10.96
CA PRO A 621 -6.36 31.01 10.79
C PRO A 621 -6.58 29.53 11.14
N LEU A 622 -7.63 29.25 11.90
CA LEU A 622 -7.94 27.90 12.41
C LEU A 622 -8.07 26.84 11.30
N ASP A 623 -8.75 27.15 10.20
CA ASP A 623 -8.91 26.22 9.08
C ASP A 623 -7.57 25.89 8.41
N ALA A 624 -6.72 26.90 8.20
CA ALA A 624 -5.39 26.70 7.61
C ALA A 624 -4.52 25.80 8.50
N ARG A 625 -4.58 26.00 9.83
CA ARG A 625 -3.88 25.18 10.82
C ARG A 625 -4.35 23.73 10.82
N ALA A 626 -5.67 23.51 10.87
CA ALA A 626 -6.26 22.17 10.86
C ALA A 626 -5.91 21.42 9.56
N ARG A 627 -6.03 22.06 8.40
CA ARG A 627 -5.65 21.47 7.11
C ARG A 627 -4.16 21.18 7.01
N SER A 628 -3.31 22.04 7.56
CA SER A 628 -1.87 21.83 7.57
C SER A 628 -1.46 20.65 8.46
N PHE A 629 -2.17 20.44 9.58
CA PHE A 629 -2.02 19.23 10.40
C PHE A 629 -2.43 17.98 9.62
N LEU A 630 -3.61 17.97 9.01
CA LEU A 630 -4.12 16.84 8.23
C LEU A 630 -3.23 16.52 7.01
N HIS A 631 -2.71 17.55 6.35
CA HIS A 631 -1.78 17.38 5.25
C HIS A 631 -0.48 16.70 5.69
N ALA A 632 0.14 17.21 6.77
CA ALA A 632 1.42 16.69 7.23
C ALA A 632 1.34 15.30 7.89
N ASN A 633 0.17 14.92 8.43
CA ASN A 633 0.01 13.69 9.21
C ASN A 633 -0.82 12.60 8.52
N CYS A 634 -1.71 12.95 7.59
CA CYS A 634 -2.70 12.02 7.05
C CYS A 634 -2.75 11.99 5.51
N ALA A 635 -2.40 13.08 4.82
CA ALA A 635 -2.61 13.16 3.37
C ALA A 635 -1.81 12.13 2.58
N GLN A 636 -0.61 11.74 3.02
CA GLN A 636 0.19 10.71 2.34
C GLN A 636 -0.51 9.35 2.22
N CYS A 637 -1.45 9.04 3.12
CA CYS A 637 -2.31 7.86 3.01
C CYS A 637 -3.60 8.17 2.24
N HIS A 638 -4.10 9.40 2.36
CA HIS A 638 -5.31 9.89 1.70
C HIS A 638 -5.01 10.69 0.42
N VAL A 639 -4.15 10.10 -0.43
CA VAL A 639 -3.99 10.43 -1.84
C VAL A 639 -4.46 9.25 -2.69
N GLN A 640 -4.70 9.47 -3.98
CA GLN A 640 -5.00 8.38 -4.91
C GLN A 640 -3.87 7.32 -4.85
N ALA A 641 -4.24 6.06 -4.61
CA ALA A 641 -3.30 4.94 -4.40
C ALA A 641 -2.35 5.10 -3.18
N GLY A 642 -2.66 5.97 -2.22
CA GLY A 642 -1.89 6.16 -0.98
C GLY A 642 -2.09 5.08 0.09
N GLY A 643 -3.02 4.15 -0.14
CA GLY A 643 -3.33 3.04 0.78
C GLY A 643 -4.28 3.39 1.92
N GLY A 644 -4.84 4.60 1.97
CA GLY A 644 -5.92 4.97 2.87
C GLY A 644 -7.28 4.68 2.26
N ASN A 645 -8.08 3.82 2.90
CA ASN A 645 -9.32 3.29 2.31
C ASN A 645 -10.56 4.14 2.54
N SER A 646 -10.39 5.45 2.61
CA SER A 646 -11.53 6.35 2.44
C SER A 646 -11.24 7.20 1.23
N ALA A 647 -12.25 7.40 0.40
CA ALA A 647 -12.18 8.27 -0.77
C ALA A 647 -11.91 9.76 -0.42
N ILE A 648 -11.58 10.12 0.82
CA ILE A 648 -11.23 11.49 1.16
C ILE A 648 -9.88 11.89 0.56
N ASP A 649 -9.75 13.16 0.23
CA ASP A 649 -8.48 13.78 -0.14
C ASP A 649 -8.16 14.87 0.89
N LEU A 650 -7.07 14.67 1.63
CA LEU A 650 -6.62 15.55 2.71
C LEU A 650 -5.48 16.48 2.29
N HIS A 651 -5.15 16.57 1.00
CA HIS A 651 -4.13 17.48 0.53
C HIS A 651 -4.56 18.94 0.79
N VAL A 652 -3.63 19.78 1.25
CA VAL A 652 -3.93 21.16 1.68
C VAL A 652 -4.56 22.01 0.57
N SER A 653 -4.16 21.76 -0.68
CA SER A 653 -4.67 22.48 -1.85
C SER A 653 -6.00 21.96 -2.37
N THR A 654 -6.52 20.85 -1.83
CA THR A 654 -7.79 20.28 -2.27
C THR A 654 -8.95 21.13 -1.73
N PRO A 655 -9.77 21.73 -2.61
CA PRO A 655 -10.91 22.53 -2.17
C PRO A 655 -11.87 21.72 -1.30
N SER A 656 -12.46 22.32 -0.26
CA SER A 656 -13.36 21.65 0.69
C SER A 656 -14.41 20.76 0.01
N ALA A 657 -15.05 21.26 -1.04
CA ALA A 657 -16.08 20.54 -1.79
C ALA A 657 -15.58 19.27 -2.51
N LYS A 658 -14.27 19.17 -2.76
CA LYS A 658 -13.63 18.02 -3.41
C LYS A 658 -12.95 17.06 -2.44
N THR A 659 -12.82 17.44 -1.17
CA THR A 659 -12.20 16.58 -0.14
C THR A 659 -13.03 15.33 0.16
N ARG A 660 -14.34 15.31 -0.18
CA ARG A 660 -15.29 14.23 0.18
C ARG A 660 -15.31 13.94 1.69
N LEU A 661 -15.05 14.96 2.51
CA LEU A 661 -14.86 14.83 3.95
C LEU A 661 -16.11 15.20 4.77
N PHE A 662 -16.77 16.30 4.39
CA PHE A 662 -17.87 16.89 5.16
C PHE A 662 -19.21 16.25 4.79
N GLY A 663 -20.01 15.84 5.78
CA GLY A 663 -21.35 15.29 5.57
C GLY A 663 -21.38 13.89 4.94
N VAL A 664 -20.21 13.26 4.80
CA VAL A 664 -20.06 11.94 4.20
C VAL A 664 -20.12 10.89 5.29
N GLN A 665 -20.95 9.86 5.13
CA GLN A 665 -21.00 8.74 6.07
C GLN A 665 -19.74 7.86 5.97
N PRO A 666 -19.21 7.35 7.10
CA PRO A 666 -18.10 6.41 7.08
C PRO A 666 -18.55 5.07 6.48
N LEU A 667 -17.72 4.51 5.60
CA LEU A 667 -17.89 3.15 5.06
C LEU A 667 -17.39 2.07 6.04
N HIS A 668 -16.46 2.44 6.91
CA HIS A 668 -15.79 1.56 7.87
C HIS A 668 -16.42 1.63 9.27
N ASP A 669 -15.68 1.15 10.27
CA ASP A 669 -16.09 1.17 11.68
C ASP A 669 -16.65 2.55 12.11
N ARG A 670 -17.86 2.49 12.67
CA ARG A 670 -18.63 3.62 13.20
C ARG A 670 -18.23 3.99 14.63
N LEU A 671 -17.31 3.23 15.25
CA LEU A 671 -16.79 3.42 16.61
C LEU A 671 -17.88 3.48 17.68
N GLY A 672 -19.02 2.81 17.43
CA GLY A 672 -20.20 2.84 18.31
C GLY A 672 -20.98 4.16 18.32
N ILE A 673 -20.71 5.07 17.38
CA ILE A 673 -21.31 6.41 17.32
C ILE A 673 -22.62 6.36 16.51
N ALA A 674 -23.66 7.02 17.03
CA ALA A 674 -24.93 7.16 16.33
C ALA A 674 -24.86 8.23 15.23
N ASP A 675 -25.33 7.89 14.03
CA ASP A 675 -25.31 8.77 12.84
C ASP A 675 -23.94 9.45 12.58
N PRO A 676 -22.84 8.68 12.48
CA PRO A 676 -21.50 9.24 12.33
C PRO A 676 -21.29 9.78 10.92
N MET A 677 -20.47 10.81 10.81
CA MET A 677 -19.93 11.32 9.56
C MET A 677 -18.40 11.27 9.61
N LEU A 678 -17.72 11.27 8.47
CA LEU A 678 -16.27 11.42 8.40
C LEU A 678 -15.84 12.71 9.11
N VAL A 679 -16.48 13.83 8.75
CA VAL A 679 -16.59 15.04 9.56
C VAL A 679 -18.04 15.52 9.53
N ALA A 680 -18.65 15.67 10.70
CA ALA A 680 -19.96 16.30 10.90
C ALA A 680 -19.73 17.79 11.24
N PRO A 681 -20.03 18.73 10.34
CA PRO A 681 -19.83 20.15 10.60
C PRO A 681 -20.59 20.62 11.85
N GLY A 682 -19.88 21.27 12.78
CA GLY A 682 -20.42 21.71 14.06
C GLY A 682 -20.50 20.64 15.15
N ASP A 683 -20.27 19.36 14.83
CA ASP A 683 -20.39 18.24 15.78
C ASP A 683 -19.14 17.33 15.80
N PRO A 684 -18.15 17.64 16.66
CA PRO A 684 -16.97 16.80 16.84
C PRO A 684 -17.27 15.39 17.34
N GLN A 685 -18.36 15.18 18.10
CA GLN A 685 -18.68 13.86 18.66
C GLN A 685 -19.15 12.88 17.59
N ARG A 686 -19.85 13.37 16.57
CA ARG A 686 -20.26 12.60 15.39
C ARG A 686 -19.18 12.44 14.32
N SER A 687 -18.01 13.07 14.49
CA SER A 687 -16.95 13.12 13.48
C SER A 687 -15.92 12.00 13.66
N ILE A 688 -15.90 11.01 12.76
CA ILE A 688 -14.98 9.87 12.82
C ILE A 688 -13.52 10.29 12.71
N LEU A 689 -13.19 11.25 11.85
CA LEU A 689 -11.81 11.73 11.70
C LEU A 689 -11.24 12.21 13.05
N TYR A 690 -12.01 12.98 13.80
CA TYR A 690 -11.64 13.45 15.14
C TYR A 690 -11.42 12.27 16.10
N GLN A 691 -12.34 11.30 16.08
CA GLN A 691 -12.28 10.13 16.96
C GLN A 691 -11.07 9.25 16.69
N ARG A 692 -10.62 9.15 15.43
CA ARG A 692 -9.44 8.39 15.03
C ARG A 692 -8.14 9.07 15.43
N VAL A 693 -8.09 10.41 15.40
CA VAL A 693 -6.94 11.19 15.90
C VAL A 693 -6.86 11.18 17.43
N ALA A 694 -7.99 11.11 18.11
CA ALA A 694 -8.07 11.14 19.57
C ALA A 694 -7.82 9.79 20.28
N ARG A 695 -7.39 8.75 19.57
CA ARG A 695 -7.22 7.40 20.14
C ARG A 695 -5.97 6.67 19.67
N LEU A 696 -5.63 5.61 20.39
CA LEU A 696 -4.63 4.61 20.01
C LEU A 696 -5.32 3.27 19.67
N GLY A 697 -4.56 2.33 19.13
CA GLY A 697 -5.07 1.01 18.74
C GLY A 697 -5.75 0.98 17.36
N ALA A 698 -6.61 -0.03 17.15
CA ALA A 698 -7.24 -0.28 15.86
C ALA A 698 -8.05 0.95 15.36
N GLY A 699 -7.88 1.26 14.08
CA GLY A 699 -8.58 2.37 13.41
C GLY A 699 -8.07 3.78 13.75
N ARG A 700 -6.99 3.93 14.52
CA ARG A 700 -6.39 5.25 14.81
C ARG A 700 -5.81 5.95 13.57
N MET A 701 -5.66 7.27 13.63
CA MET A 701 -4.95 8.08 12.63
C MET A 701 -4.00 9.09 13.31
N PRO A 702 -2.72 9.18 12.91
CA PRO A 702 -2.03 8.30 11.97
C PRO A 702 -1.82 6.86 12.52
N PRO A 703 -1.72 5.84 11.65
CA PRO A 703 -1.68 4.44 12.09
C PRO A 703 -0.32 3.99 12.66
N LEU A 704 0.78 4.65 12.31
CA LEU A 704 2.15 4.18 12.56
C LEU A 704 3.00 5.19 13.36
N ALA A 705 4.12 4.67 13.90
CA ALA A 705 5.23 5.44 14.48
C ALA A 705 4.86 6.47 15.56
N SER A 706 3.77 6.21 16.29
CA SER A 706 3.33 6.98 17.45
C SER A 706 2.64 6.07 18.45
N VAL A 707 2.86 6.29 19.75
CA VAL A 707 2.16 5.63 20.86
C VAL A 707 1.51 6.62 21.83
N VAL A 708 1.56 7.93 21.52
CA VAL A 708 0.97 8.99 22.32
C VAL A 708 0.00 9.81 21.48
N VAL A 709 -1.15 10.13 22.06
CA VAL A 709 -2.13 11.03 21.41
C VAL A 709 -1.65 12.47 21.46
N ASP A 710 -1.64 13.15 20.31
CA ASP A 710 -1.39 14.60 20.23
C ASP A 710 -2.61 15.38 20.74
N GLN A 711 -2.60 15.72 22.04
CA GLN A 711 -3.70 16.43 22.67
C GLN A 711 -3.94 17.83 22.07
N ARG A 712 -2.90 18.48 21.54
CA ARG A 712 -3.02 19.80 20.92
C ARG A 712 -3.69 19.70 19.55
N ALA A 713 -3.34 18.68 18.76
CA ALA A 713 -4.03 18.40 17.50
C ALA A 713 -5.48 17.94 17.71
N VAL A 714 -5.74 17.13 18.74
CA VAL A 714 -7.11 16.75 19.13
C VAL A 714 -7.93 18.01 19.42
N LYS A 715 -7.41 18.94 20.23
CA LYS A 715 -8.07 20.22 20.50
C LYS A 715 -8.23 21.06 19.23
N LEU A 716 -7.20 21.17 18.40
CA LEU A 716 -7.24 21.90 17.13
C LEU A 716 -8.37 21.40 16.23
N LEU A 717 -8.47 20.09 16.04
CA LEU A 717 -9.51 19.48 15.20
C LEU A 717 -10.90 19.59 15.84
N TYR A 718 -11.00 19.49 17.16
CA TYR A 718 -12.26 19.75 17.88
C TYR A 718 -12.76 21.17 17.61
N ASP A 719 -11.90 22.17 17.81
CA ASP A 719 -12.25 23.58 17.62
C ASP A 719 -12.57 23.88 16.14
N TRP A 720 -11.79 23.30 15.22
CA TRP A 720 -12.02 23.44 13.78
C TRP A 720 -13.39 22.90 13.39
N ILE A 721 -13.71 21.65 13.75
CA ILE A 721 -14.99 21.01 13.42
C ILE A 721 -16.16 21.79 14.03
N LYS A 722 -16.03 22.23 15.29
CA LYS A 722 -17.07 22.98 16.01
C LYS A 722 -17.37 24.34 15.36
N GLN A 723 -16.40 24.95 14.69
CA GLN A 723 -16.56 26.23 13.99
C GLN A 723 -17.04 26.08 12.54
N LEU A 724 -17.07 24.86 12.00
CA LEU A 724 -17.63 24.65 10.66
C LEU A 724 -19.13 24.98 10.68
N PRO A 725 -19.63 25.69 9.65
CA PRO A 725 -21.06 25.96 9.54
C PRO A 725 -21.82 24.63 9.45
N PRO A 726 -22.95 24.47 10.17
CA PRO A 726 -23.78 23.29 10.03
C PRO A 726 -24.15 23.14 8.55
N GLU A 727 -24.12 21.92 8.05
CA GLU A 727 -24.69 21.66 6.72
C GLU A 727 -26.14 22.12 6.70
N ALA A 728 -26.51 22.84 5.64
CA ALA A 728 -27.93 22.97 5.31
C ALA A 728 -28.49 21.54 5.25
N PRO A 729 -29.61 21.23 5.92
CA PRO A 729 -30.14 19.89 5.90
C PRO A 729 -30.26 19.47 4.44
N ALA A 730 -29.54 18.41 4.07
CA ALA A 730 -29.71 17.79 2.78
C ALA A 730 -31.22 17.55 2.65
N GLU A 731 -31.84 18.14 1.62
CA GLU A 731 -33.13 17.62 1.17
C GLU A 731 -32.92 16.12 1.07
N ARG A 732 -33.66 15.38 1.90
CA ARG A 732 -33.69 13.93 1.79
C ARG A 732 -34.03 13.70 0.34
N GLN A 733 -33.06 13.28 -0.47
CA GLN A 733 -33.35 12.69 -1.75
C GLN A 733 -34.20 11.49 -1.38
N ALA A 734 -35.50 11.69 -1.50
CA ALA A 734 -36.47 10.65 -1.38
C ALA A 734 -36.01 9.57 -2.34
N SER A 735 -35.84 8.37 -1.80
CA SER A 735 -35.90 7.14 -2.57
C SER A 735 -37.01 7.28 -3.63
N GLY A 736 -36.61 7.48 -4.88
CA GLY A 736 -37.55 7.86 -5.92
C GLY A 736 -36.86 8.42 -7.14
N GLU A 737 -36.12 7.57 -7.86
CA GLU A 737 -36.29 7.46 -9.30
C GLU A 737 -35.70 6.13 -9.77
N ARG A 738 -36.61 5.27 -10.24
CA ARG A 738 -36.29 4.29 -11.27
C ARG A 738 -35.93 5.11 -12.51
N GLU A 739 -34.70 5.00 -12.97
CA GLU A 739 -34.31 4.90 -14.39
C GLU A 739 -32.83 4.53 -14.51
#